data_AF-A0A395IM14-F1
#
_entry.id   AF-A0A395IM14-F1
#
_cell.length_a   1.000
_cell.length_b   1.000
_cell.length_c   1.000
_cell.angle_alpha   90.00
_cell.angle_beta   90.00
_cell.angle_gamma   90.00
#
_symmetry.space_group_name_H-M   'P 1'
#
loop_
_entity.id
_entity.type
_entity.pdbx_description
1 polymer ?
#
loop_
_entity_poly.entity_id
_entity_poly.type
_entity_poly.pdbx_seq_one_letter_code
_entity_poly.pdbx_strand_id
1 'polypeptide(L)'
;MRFLRAFTAITCAAQAAALTINLGGEKLMVERDEGLQDVVTYDEHSLKIKSLGFNTVSFYVHWALVEGNPGHYTADGVFAFEPFFDAAKEAGIYLIARPGPYINAEAAGGYVPGGFPDPGFQSCAQLLNEQFERVFYKNDYASGVTLLNLYMLYGGTNWGNLGHSGGYTSYDYGSAITENRELTREKYSELKLEANFLKVSPAYLTATVQSAVVGTYTNSSTLITTPLVGNGTATNFYVVRHADYQTLSLANYKLNLKTSQGDLTIPQLKGSLTLSGRDSKWHVTDYDIGGTTLLYSTAEIFTWKKFDDKTALVVYGGPNEAHELAVVTKSSAQIVEGSGVTSKSTNGSTILNWETSTTRRVVKVGNFARTDKWGTFATSIDKNVFRHRRSRLSHPKRFHPRFRSPYQMVILTPRFHSKSSVPPKELKTSTSTLRKSPTKTDATTGELSSTLTYTAPHIFLPNLSTLKWKYLDNLPEIKSSYDDSAWTLANKNFSNNLFLNPLLTPTVLNGPDYGYSAGVLIFRGHFTATGNESPLPLHSRRSLRRATRPHATQPPTTGYAWGSSTPETGINSAGVGFWTATFDLDLPSTYDVPLAFQFGNSTTGSGAGHNATGTSEYRAQLWVNGWQFGKYINNVGPQRKFSGARGDPELSREEYGGGGDLGAAGGWCGA
;
A
#
# COMPACT_ATOMS: atom_id res chain seq x y z
N MET A 1 -14.67 -6.21 36.30
CA MET A 1 -14.40 -6.80 34.96
C MET A 1 -15.65 -7.22 34.17
N ARG A 2 -16.66 -7.89 34.76
CA ARG A 2 -17.92 -8.21 34.03
C ARG A 2 -18.79 -6.98 33.70
N PHE A 3 -18.78 -5.97 34.57
CA PHE A 3 -19.46 -4.69 34.32
C PHE A 3 -18.83 -3.88 33.17
N LEU A 4 -17.50 -3.96 33.01
CA LEU A 4 -16.79 -3.26 31.93
C LEU A 4 -17.07 -3.87 30.56
N ARG A 5 -17.17 -5.21 30.46
CA ARG A 5 -17.55 -5.91 29.21
C ARG A 5 -18.99 -5.61 28.77
N ALA A 6 -19.92 -5.50 29.72
CA ALA A 6 -21.31 -5.11 29.42
C ALA A 6 -21.38 -3.65 28.95
N PHE A 7 -20.62 -2.74 29.58
CA PHE A 7 -20.57 -1.34 29.16
C PHE A 7 -19.96 -1.18 27.77
N THR A 8 -18.87 -1.88 27.44
CA THR A 8 -18.24 -1.85 26.11
C THR A 8 -19.15 -2.44 25.02
N ALA A 9 -19.88 -3.52 25.31
CA ALA A 9 -20.84 -4.09 24.38
C ALA A 9 -22.05 -3.17 24.13
N ILE A 10 -22.54 -2.50 25.17
CA ILE A 10 -23.65 -1.53 25.07
C ILE A 10 -23.20 -0.26 24.35
N THR A 11 -21.97 0.24 24.57
CA THR A 11 -21.44 1.39 23.83
C THR A 11 -21.13 1.06 22.37
N CYS A 12 -20.62 -0.14 22.05
CA CYS A 12 -20.41 -0.57 20.66
C CYS A 12 -21.75 -0.78 19.93
N ALA A 13 -22.76 -1.33 20.60
CA ALA A 13 -24.11 -1.48 20.04
C ALA A 13 -24.80 -0.10 19.86
N ALA A 14 -24.62 0.82 20.80
CA ALA A 14 -25.12 2.19 20.70
C ALA A 14 -24.40 3.00 19.60
N GLN A 15 -23.10 2.77 19.39
CA GLN A 15 -22.33 3.39 18.32
C GLN A 15 -22.68 2.80 16.94
N ALA A 16 -22.93 1.49 16.85
CA ALA A 16 -23.45 0.83 15.66
C ALA A 16 -24.89 1.26 15.32
N ALA A 17 -25.74 1.47 16.34
CA ALA A 17 -27.10 2.00 16.21
C ALA A 17 -27.12 3.50 15.87
N ALA A 18 -26.21 4.30 16.43
CA ALA A 18 -26.08 5.73 16.11
C ALA A 18 -25.54 5.96 14.69
N LEU A 19 -24.67 5.08 14.19
CA LEU A 19 -24.24 5.08 12.78
C LEU A 19 -25.36 4.66 11.81
N THR A 20 -26.38 3.92 12.27
CA THR A 20 -27.54 3.55 11.45
C THR A 20 -28.68 4.58 11.48
N ILE A 21 -28.78 5.41 12.54
CA ILE A 21 -29.92 6.31 12.76
C ILE A 21 -29.67 7.76 12.29
N ASN A 22 -28.42 8.24 12.19
CA ASN A 22 -28.13 9.64 11.83
C ASN A 22 -27.69 9.89 10.37
N LEU A 23 -27.89 8.94 9.46
CA LEU A 23 -27.63 9.09 8.01
C LEU A 23 -28.67 9.97 7.28
N GLY A 24 -29.25 10.98 7.95
CA GLY A 24 -30.27 11.86 7.40
C GLY A 24 -30.06 13.31 7.79
N GLY A 25 -29.60 14.14 6.85
CA GLY A 25 -29.59 15.60 6.98
C GLY A 25 -28.47 16.28 6.18
N GLU A 26 -28.82 16.86 5.02
CA GLU A 26 -28.01 17.69 4.10
C GLU A 26 -27.12 18.76 4.82
N LYS A 27 -26.00 19.34 4.32
CA LYS A 27 -25.46 19.62 2.98
C LYS A 27 -24.08 20.33 3.12
N LEU A 28 -23.14 20.23 2.16
CA LEU A 28 -22.03 21.20 2.02
C LEU A 28 -21.68 21.48 0.54
N MET A 29 -21.43 22.75 0.20
CA MET A 29 -20.97 23.27 -1.09
C MET A 29 -19.46 23.55 -1.01
N VAL A 30 -18.70 23.30 -2.08
CA VAL A 30 -17.33 23.79 -2.25
C VAL A 30 -17.15 24.29 -3.68
N GLU A 31 -16.76 25.57 -3.81
CA GLU A 31 -16.24 26.19 -5.03
C GLU A 31 -14.79 25.76 -5.25
N ARG A 32 -14.40 25.56 -6.52
CA ARG A 32 -13.04 25.14 -6.92
C ARG A 32 -12.15 26.35 -7.13
N ASP A 33 -10.91 26.26 -6.64
CA ASP A 33 -9.75 26.99 -7.15
C ASP A 33 -8.56 26.04 -7.38
N GLU A 34 -7.61 26.48 -8.20
CA GLU A 34 -6.57 25.68 -8.86
C GLU A 34 -5.50 25.11 -7.90
N GLY A 35 -5.36 23.78 -7.86
CA GLY A 35 -4.37 23.06 -7.00
C GLY A 35 -4.35 21.54 -7.23
N LEU A 36 -4.37 21.11 -8.49
CA LEU A 36 -4.82 19.77 -8.90
C LEU A 36 -3.77 18.64 -8.83
N GLN A 37 -2.54 18.85 -8.35
CA GLN A 37 -1.50 17.80 -8.42
C GLN A 37 -1.26 17.06 -7.10
N ASP A 38 -1.37 17.71 -5.93
CA ASP A 38 -1.21 17.02 -4.63
C ASP A 38 -2.38 16.08 -4.33
N VAL A 39 -3.55 16.42 -4.86
CA VAL A 39 -4.76 15.58 -4.80
C VAL A 39 -4.58 14.28 -5.61
N VAL A 40 -3.83 14.30 -6.72
CA VAL A 40 -3.68 13.15 -7.63
C VAL A 40 -2.90 12.00 -7.00
N THR A 41 -1.87 12.28 -6.21
CA THR A 41 -1.00 11.26 -5.61
C THR A 41 -1.74 10.48 -4.52
N TYR A 42 -2.50 11.19 -3.67
CA TYR A 42 -3.35 10.58 -2.65
C TYR A 42 -4.58 9.89 -3.25
N ASP A 43 -5.15 10.42 -4.34
CA ASP A 43 -6.22 9.77 -5.10
C ASP A 43 -5.76 8.43 -5.65
N GLU A 44 -4.58 8.35 -6.28
CA GLU A 44 -4.05 7.10 -6.82
C GLU A 44 -3.87 6.03 -5.73
N HIS A 45 -3.35 6.37 -4.55
CA HIS A 45 -3.26 5.43 -3.42
C HIS A 45 -4.64 4.96 -2.98
N SER A 46 -5.57 5.89 -2.78
CA SER A 46 -6.92 5.60 -2.29
C SER A 46 -7.70 4.75 -3.30
N LEU A 47 -7.51 4.96 -4.61
CA LEU A 47 -8.06 4.13 -5.68
C LEU A 47 -7.45 2.71 -5.71
N LYS A 48 -6.12 2.59 -5.55
CA LYS A 48 -5.43 1.29 -5.46
C LYS A 48 -5.96 0.50 -4.26
N ILE A 49 -6.17 1.13 -3.11
CA ILE A 49 -6.71 0.50 -1.90
C ILE A 49 -8.20 0.15 -2.09
N LYS A 50 -9.00 1.07 -2.63
CA LYS A 50 -10.43 0.83 -2.92
C LYS A 50 -10.62 -0.35 -3.86
N SER A 51 -9.76 -0.50 -4.87
CA SER A 51 -9.83 -1.58 -5.86
C SER A 51 -9.50 -2.97 -5.30
N LEU A 52 -8.81 -3.06 -4.15
CA LEU A 52 -8.70 -4.31 -3.39
C LEU A 52 -10.06 -4.75 -2.84
N GLY A 53 -11.00 -3.83 -2.63
CA GLY A 53 -12.25 -4.08 -1.91
C GLY A 53 -12.28 -3.51 -0.49
N PHE A 54 -11.19 -2.88 -0.06
CA PHE A 54 -11.07 -2.24 1.25
C PHE A 54 -11.98 -1.00 1.34
N ASN A 55 -12.34 -0.64 2.56
CA ASN A 55 -13.22 0.49 2.86
C ASN A 55 -12.59 1.55 3.77
N THR A 56 -11.40 1.28 4.32
CA THR A 56 -10.77 2.09 5.37
C THR A 56 -9.25 2.13 5.20
N VAL A 57 -8.64 3.28 5.52
CA VAL A 57 -7.19 3.46 5.63
C VAL A 57 -6.85 3.92 7.05
N SER A 58 -5.83 3.31 7.66
CA SER A 58 -5.26 3.73 8.93
C SER A 58 -3.98 4.51 8.68
N PHE A 59 -3.83 5.68 9.30
CA PHE A 59 -2.67 6.56 9.09
C PHE A 59 -2.11 7.09 10.42
N TYR A 60 -0.80 7.35 10.42
CA TYR A 60 -0.12 8.02 11.54
C TYR A 60 0.07 9.51 11.25
N VAL A 61 0.21 10.31 12.31
CA VAL A 61 0.76 11.67 12.23
C VAL A 61 2.13 11.67 12.91
N HIS A 62 3.15 12.15 12.20
CA HIS A 62 4.50 12.25 12.77
C HIS A 62 4.68 13.61 13.46
N TRP A 63 4.54 13.63 14.79
CA TRP A 63 4.65 14.85 15.59
C TRP A 63 5.92 15.67 15.31
N ALA A 64 7.08 15.01 15.16
CA ALA A 64 8.35 15.70 14.91
C ALA A 64 8.40 16.51 13.59
N LEU A 65 7.52 16.24 12.63
CA LEU A 65 7.43 17.01 11.38
C LEU A 65 6.52 18.23 11.52
N VAL A 66 5.45 18.11 12.32
CA VAL A 66 4.45 19.18 12.49
C VAL A 66 4.73 20.11 13.66
N GLU A 67 5.68 19.76 14.53
CA GLU A 67 6.13 20.65 15.63
C GLU A 67 7.64 20.47 15.88
N GLY A 68 8.44 20.66 14.83
CA GLY A 68 9.91 20.60 14.95
C GLY A 68 10.49 21.72 15.82
N ASN A 69 9.80 22.87 15.89
CA ASN A 69 10.11 23.97 16.80
C ASN A 69 9.08 23.98 17.96
N PRO A 70 9.49 23.70 19.21
CA PRO A 70 8.55 23.57 20.32
C PRO A 70 7.62 24.77 20.50
N GLY A 71 6.31 24.53 20.57
CA GLY A 71 5.28 25.56 20.67
C GLY A 71 4.86 26.16 19.33
N HIS A 72 5.43 25.71 18.21
CA HIS A 72 5.07 26.16 16.86
C HIS A 72 4.62 24.97 16.00
N TYR A 73 3.30 24.76 16.00
CA TYR A 73 2.65 23.75 15.17
C TYR A 73 2.47 24.26 13.74
N THR A 74 2.83 23.44 12.76
CA THR A 74 2.68 23.72 11.33
C THR A 74 2.24 22.44 10.60
N ALA A 75 1.13 22.52 9.88
CA ALA A 75 0.61 21.45 9.02
C ALA A 75 0.13 22.07 7.70
N ASP A 76 1.05 22.76 7.02
CA ASP A 76 0.82 23.47 5.77
C ASP A 76 1.64 22.83 4.63
N GLY A 77 1.32 23.16 3.37
CA GLY A 77 1.99 22.63 2.18
C GLY A 77 2.00 21.10 2.15
N VAL A 78 3.18 20.52 1.93
CA VAL A 78 3.41 19.06 1.95
C VAL A 78 3.04 18.34 3.27
N PHE A 79 2.87 19.07 4.37
CA PHE A 79 2.48 18.53 5.67
C PHE A 79 0.98 18.73 5.98
N ALA A 80 0.23 19.35 5.07
CA ALA A 80 -1.21 19.52 5.19
C ALA A 80 -1.95 18.18 5.12
N PHE A 81 -3.00 18.04 5.92
CA PHE A 81 -3.79 16.80 5.97
C PHE A 81 -4.99 16.83 5.04
N GLU A 82 -5.43 18.03 4.65
CA GLU A 82 -6.61 18.29 3.84
C GLU A 82 -6.56 17.54 2.50
N PRO A 83 -5.45 17.54 1.73
CA PRO A 83 -5.37 16.76 0.49
C PRO A 83 -5.54 15.26 0.70
N PHE A 84 -5.01 14.72 1.82
CA PHE A 84 -5.18 13.31 2.18
C PHE A 84 -6.64 12.98 2.55
N PHE A 85 -7.31 13.88 3.28
CA PHE A 85 -8.71 13.72 3.67
C PHE A 85 -9.64 13.82 2.46
N ASP A 86 -9.39 14.76 1.57
CA ASP A 86 -10.17 14.95 0.35
C ASP A 86 -10.03 13.76 -0.60
N ALA A 87 -8.82 13.23 -0.77
CA ALA A 87 -8.61 12.02 -1.58
C ALA A 87 -9.30 10.78 -1.00
N ALA A 88 -9.25 10.59 0.33
CA ALA A 88 -9.97 9.50 0.98
C ALA A 88 -11.48 9.63 0.76
N LYS A 89 -12.02 10.85 0.88
CA LYS A 89 -13.42 11.15 0.62
C LYS A 89 -13.81 10.91 -0.84
N GLU A 90 -13.01 11.35 -1.79
CA GLU A 90 -13.23 11.15 -3.24
C GLU A 90 -13.24 9.66 -3.60
N ALA A 91 -12.33 8.88 -3.04
CA ALA A 91 -12.29 7.42 -3.24
C ALA A 91 -13.37 6.64 -2.46
N GLY A 92 -14.10 7.30 -1.56
CA GLY A 92 -15.09 6.66 -0.67
C GLY A 92 -14.44 5.70 0.32
N ILE A 93 -13.35 6.13 0.95
CA ILE A 93 -12.55 5.41 1.96
C ILE A 93 -12.69 6.13 3.30
N TYR A 94 -12.99 5.38 4.36
CA TYR A 94 -12.97 5.88 5.73
C TYR A 94 -11.54 5.96 6.28
N LEU A 95 -11.33 6.75 7.33
CA LEU A 95 -10.01 6.92 7.94
C LEU A 95 -10.00 6.50 9.42
N ILE A 96 -8.97 5.78 9.83
CA ILE A 96 -8.59 5.58 11.24
C ILE A 96 -7.38 6.48 11.51
N ALA A 97 -7.62 7.61 12.18
CA ALA A 97 -6.55 8.53 12.57
C ALA A 97 -5.80 8.00 13.80
N ARG A 98 -4.47 7.94 13.71
CA ARG A 98 -3.58 7.55 14.82
C ARG A 98 -2.51 8.63 15.04
N PRO A 99 -2.85 9.78 15.63
CA PRO A 99 -1.94 10.93 15.65
C PRO A 99 -0.79 10.84 16.68
N GLY A 100 -0.72 9.77 17.48
CA GLY A 100 0.28 9.64 18.54
C GLY A 100 -0.22 10.15 19.90
N PRO A 101 0.60 10.89 20.69
CA PRO A 101 1.84 11.58 20.29
C PRO A 101 3.04 10.66 20.00
N TYR A 102 3.04 9.44 20.56
CA TYR A 102 4.01 8.40 20.22
C TYR A 102 3.41 7.39 19.23
N ILE A 103 4.09 7.16 18.11
CA ILE A 103 3.60 6.28 17.03
C ILE A 103 4.46 5.03 16.80
N ASN A 104 5.66 4.97 17.40
CA ASN A 104 6.71 4.03 17.02
C ASN A 104 7.09 4.14 15.53
N ALA A 105 6.34 3.47 14.65
CA ALA A 105 6.33 3.57 13.19
C ALA A 105 7.70 3.46 12.48
N GLU A 106 8.73 2.97 13.18
CA GLU A 106 10.12 3.01 12.71
C GLU A 106 10.56 4.44 12.29
N ALA A 107 9.86 5.45 12.82
CA ALA A 107 10.12 6.88 12.61
C ALA A 107 11.13 7.37 13.64
N ALA A 108 11.85 8.45 13.33
CA ALA A 108 12.85 9.03 14.23
C ALA A 108 12.27 9.25 15.64
N GLY A 109 12.90 8.64 16.64
CA GLY A 109 12.39 8.58 18.02
C GLY A 109 11.69 7.27 18.40
N GLY A 110 11.47 6.33 17.46
CA GLY A 110 10.97 4.97 17.69
C GLY A 110 12.07 3.96 18.01
N TYR A 111 11.86 3.12 19.03
CA TYR A 111 12.82 2.12 19.50
C TYR A 111 12.62 0.75 18.82
N VAL A 112 13.68 0.13 18.32
CA VAL A 112 13.70 -1.29 17.92
C VAL A 112 15.01 -1.92 18.39
N PRO A 113 15.00 -3.12 19.01
CA PRO A 113 16.21 -3.87 19.30
C PRO A 113 16.90 -4.34 18.00
N GLY A 114 18.18 -4.01 17.82
CA GLY A 114 18.98 -4.44 16.66
C GLY A 114 19.43 -5.91 16.75
N GLY A 115 19.65 -6.56 15.61
CA GLY A 115 20.25 -7.90 15.62
C GLY A 115 20.28 -8.71 14.32
N PHE A 116 19.61 -8.31 13.23
CA PHE A 116 19.55 -9.14 12.02
C PHE A 116 20.20 -8.47 10.82
N PRO A 117 20.97 -9.20 9.98
CA PRO A 117 21.35 -8.70 8.66
C PRO A 117 20.06 -8.44 7.87
N ASP A 118 19.87 -7.20 7.42
CA ASP A 118 18.71 -6.82 6.62
C ASP A 118 18.89 -7.36 5.19
N PRO A 119 18.08 -8.33 4.74
CA PRO A 119 18.21 -8.95 3.42
C PRO A 119 17.67 -8.05 2.29
N GLY A 120 17.08 -6.89 2.61
CA GLY A 120 16.36 -6.02 1.71
C GLY A 120 14.87 -6.36 1.62
N PHE A 121 14.04 -5.36 1.30
CA PHE A 121 12.58 -5.52 1.27
C PHE A 121 12.04 -6.53 0.25
N GLN A 122 12.83 -6.92 -0.76
CA GLN A 122 12.43 -8.01 -1.65
C GLN A 122 12.34 -9.35 -0.92
N SER A 123 13.26 -9.63 0.00
CA SER A 123 13.18 -10.83 0.85
C SER A 123 12.06 -10.73 1.88
N CYS A 124 11.76 -9.53 2.39
CA CYS A 124 10.57 -9.31 3.21
C CYS A 124 9.28 -9.61 2.44
N ALA A 125 9.19 -9.19 1.17
CA ALA A 125 8.05 -9.49 0.30
C ALA A 125 7.91 -10.99 -0.01
N GLN A 126 9.02 -11.72 -0.09
CA GLN A 126 9.02 -13.19 -0.24
C GLN A 126 8.57 -13.90 1.04
N LEU A 127 8.96 -13.40 2.20
CA LEU A 127 8.54 -13.95 3.49
C LEU A 127 7.04 -13.74 3.74
N LEU A 128 6.56 -12.53 3.51
CA LEU A 128 5.17 -12.12 3.68
C LEU A 128 4.44 -12.10 2.34
N ASN A 129 4.54 -13.18 1.58
CA ASN A 129 3.96 -13.29 0.24
C ASN A 129 2.47 -13.68 0.26
N GLU A 130 1.88 -13.95 -0.90
CA GLU A 130 0.48 -14.36 -1.05
C GLU A 130 0.12 -15.64 -0.28
N GLN A 131 1.07 -16.55 -0.07
CA GLN A 131 0.82 -17.77 0.71
C GLN A 131 0.68 -17.46 2.20
N PHE A 132 1.48 -16.52 2.70
CA PHE A 132 1.32 -16.00 4.06
C PHE A 132 -0.07 -15.39 4.22
N GLU A 133 -0.49 -14.52 3.29
CA GLU A 133 -1.79 -13.82 3.38
C GLU A 133 -2.95 -14.81 3.45
N ARG A 134 -3.06 -15.73 2.48
CA ARG A 134 -4.18 -16.68 2.45
C ARG A 134 -4.21 -17.64 3.63
N VAL A 135 -3.08 -17.95 4.26
CA VAL A 135 -3.06 -18.82 5.45
C VAL A 135 -3.35 -18.02 6.72
N PHE A 136 -2.70 -16.87 6.91
CA PHE A 136 -2.75 -16.11 8.16
C PHE A 136 -3.97 -15.19 8.21
N TYR A 137 -4.31 -14.47 7.15
CA TYR A 137 -5.48 -13.60 7.16
C TYR A 137 -6.76 -14.42 7.20
N LYS A 138 -6.86 -15.55 6.47
CA LYS A 138 -7.99 -16.48 6.64
C LYS A 138 -8.06 -17.07 8.04
N ASN A 139 -6.94 -17.22 8.74
CA ASN A 139 -6.94 -17.60 10.16
C ASN A 139 -7.41 -16.46 11.08
N ASP A 140 -7.10 -15.20 10.77
CA ASP A 140 -7.67 -14.03 11.47
C ASP A 140 -9.19 -13.97 11.25
N TYR A 141 -9.64 -14.18 10.01
CA TYR A 141 -11.07 -14.25 9.70
C TYR A 141 -11.74 -15.45 10.36
N ALA A 142 -11.05 -16.59 10.48
CA ALA A 142 -11.52 -17.74 11.24
C ALA A 142 -11.74 -17.43 12.73
N SER A 143 -11.05 -16.41 13.26
CA SER A 143 -11.22 -15.92 14.62
C SER A 143 -12.32 -14.87 14.77
N GLY A 144 -13.05 -14.55 13.68
CA GLY A 144 -14.17 -13.62 13.68
C GLY A 144 -13.77 -12.13 13.67
N VAL A 145 -12.59 -11.79 13.12
CA VAL A 145 -12.16 -10.39 13.04
C VAL A 145 -13.09 -9.57 12.12
N THR A 146 -13.64 -8.49 12.65
CA THR A 146 -14.54 -7.56 11.92
C THR A 146 -13.93 -6.18 11.70
N LEU A 147 -12.75 -5.94 12.29
CA LEU A 147 -11.91 -4.77 12.07
C LEU A 147 -10.46 -5.23 11.92
N LEU A 148 -9.98 -5.32 10.69
CA LEU A 148 -8.61 -5.74 10.35
C LEU A 148 -7.89 -4.61 9.62
N ASN A 149 -6.75 -4.18 10.15
CA ASN A 149 -5.87 -3.22 9.50
C ASN A 149 -4.52 -3.88 9.18
N LEU A 150 -4.13 -3.87 7.92
CA LEU A 150 -2.87 -4.46 7.47
C LEU A 150 -1.75 -3.42 7.50
N TYR A 151 -0.73 -3.65 8.33
CA TYR A 151 0.43 -2.78 8.48
C TYR A 151 1.68 -3.43 7.86
N MET A 152 2.26 -2.95 6.76
CA MET A 152 1.82 -1.86 5.88
C MET A 152 1.11 -2.38 4.62
N LEU A 153 0.10 -1.63 4.15
CA LEU A 153 -0.50 -1.84 2.83
C LEU A 153 0.29 -1.10 1.73
N TYR A 154 0.76 0.11 2.03
CA TYR A 154 1.74 0.91 1.31
C TYR A 154 2.65 1.56 2.35
N GLY A 155 3.96 1.37 2.26
CA GLY A 155 4.90 1.93 3.25
C GLY A 155 5.49 3.29 2.86
N GLY A 156 5.97 3.44 1.62
CA GLY A 156 6.56 4.69 1.13
C GLY A 156 8.06 4.80 1.42
N THR A 157 8.54 6.01 1.73
CA THR A 157 9.96 6.35 1.84
C THR A 157 10.24 7.19 3.08
N ASN A 158 11.28 6.83 3.83
CA ASN A 158 11.86 7.62 4.91
C ASN A 158 12.76 8.75 4.37
N TRP A 159 12.18 9.67 3.60
CA TRP A 159 12.87 10.84 3.07
C TRP A 159 13.23 11.83 4.19
N GLY A 160 14.10 12.81 3.92
CA GLY A 160 14.33 13.93 4.84
C GLY A 160 14.89 13.60 6.22
N ASN A 161 15.43 12.38 6.43
CA ASN A 161 15.85 11.85 7.74
C ASN A 161 14.70 11.51 8.71
N LEU A 162 13.46 11.36 8.24
CA LEU A 162 12.31 11.06 9.10
C LEU A 162 12.33 9.66 9.72
N GLY A 163 13.07 8.72 9.13
CA GLY A 163 13.18 7.35 9.62
C GLY A 163 14.12 7.20 10.82
N HIS A 164 13.86 6.22 11.67
CA HIS A 164 14.75 5.86 12.77
C HIS A 164 15.98 5.08 12.28
N SER A 165 16.86 4.77 13.21
CA SER A 165 18.15 4.14 12.92
C SER A 165 18.16 2.63 12.74
N GLY A 166 17.07 1.94 13.09
CA GLY A 166 16.93 0.52 12.80
C GLY A 166 16.65 0.25 11.33
N GLY A 167 16.20 1.26 10.58
CA GLY A 167 15.93 1.20 9.15
C GLY A 167 16.92 1.99 8.28
N TYR A 168 16.59 2.09 7.00
CA TYR A 168 17.25 2.91 5.99
C TYR A 168 16.20 3.75 5.23
N THR A 169 16.56 4.35 4.10
CA THR A 169 15.68 5.31 3.40
C THR A 169 14.42 4.66 2.88
N SER A 170 14.49 3.50 2.23
CA SER A 170 13.25 2.84 1.79
C SER A 170 12.39 2.42 2.98
N TYR A 171 11.07 2.52 2.80
CA TYR A 171 10.08 1.91 3.68
C TYR A 171 9.09 1.09 2.84
N ASP A 172 9.56 0.43 1.77
CA ASP A 172 8.75 -0.46 0.92
C ASP A 172 8.01 -1.55 1.73
N TYR A 173 8.63 -1.98 2.83
CA TYR A 173 8.08 -2.91 3.82
C TYR A 173 7.85 -4.34 3.31
N GLY A 174 8.08 -4.62 2.02
CA GLY A 174 7.58 -5.83 1.39
C GLY A 174 6.03 -5.85 1.33
N SER A 175 5.41 -4.67 1.35
CA SER A 175 3.96 -4.50 1.35
C SER A 175 3.32 -4.84 -0.01
N ALA A 176 1.99 -4.90 -0.06
CA ALA A 176 1.27 -5.25 -1.29
C ALA A 176 1.43 -4.19 -2.38
N ILE A 177 1.46 -2.91 -2.00
CA ILE A 177 1.76 -1.78 -2.88
C ILE A 177 3.23 -1.40 -2.65
N THR A 178 4.06 -1.52 -3.69
CA THR A 178 5.50 -1.23 -3.57
C THR A 178 5.77 0.24 -3.24
N GLU A 179 6.98 0.57 -2.79
CA GLU A 179 7.41 1.96 -2.52
C GLU A 179 7.17 2.90 -3.72
N ASN A 180 7.40 2.41 -4.94
CA ASN A 180 7.13 3.13 -6.19
C ASN A 180 5.68 2.96 -6.71
N ARG A 181 4.78 2.48 -5.85
CA ARG A 181 3.32 2.38 -6.04
C ARG A 181 2.86 1.35 -7.07
N GLU A 182 3.72 0.41 -7.44
CA GLU A 182 3.39 -0.68 -8.34
C GLU A 182 2.59 -1.78 -7.64
N LEU A 183 1.79 -2.49 -8.44
CA LEU A 183 0.87 -3.54 -8.00
C LEU A 183 1.28 -4.91 -8.59
N THR A 184 2.58 -5.13 -8.75
CA THR A 184 3.13 -6.32 -9.43
C THR A 184 3.24 -7.54 -8.53
N ARG A 185 3.23 -7.35 -7.21
CA ARG A 185 3.35 -8.45 -6.24
C ARG A 185 2.05 -9.25 -6.22
N GLU A 186 2.16 -10.58 -6.29
CA GLU A 186 1.01 -11.49 -6.31
C GLU A 186 0.11 -11.31 -5.08
N LYS A 187 0.71 -11.01 -3.93
CA LYS A 187 0.03 -10.69 -2.66
C LYS A 187 -1.04 -9.58 -2.80
N TYR A 188 -0.82 -8.58 -3.65
CA TYR A 188 -1.86 -7.58 -3.93
C TYR A 188 -3.11 -8.20 -4.58
N SER A 189 -2.92 -9.17 -5.48
CA SER A 189 -4.04 -9.87 -6.13
C SER A 189 -4.74 -10.84 -5.19
N GLU A 190 -4.00 -11.54 -4.31
CA GLU A 190 -4.59 -12.41 -3.28
C GLU A 190 -5.45 -11.62 -2.29
N LEU A 191 -4.93 -10.52 -1.74
CA LEU A 191 -5.70 -9.61 -0.87
C LEU A 191 -7.02 -9.15 -1.50
N LYS A 192 -7.02 -8.90 -2.81
CA LYS A 192 -8.22 -8.50 -3.53
C LYS A 192 -9.29 -9.59 -3.49
N LEU A 193 -8.91 -10.87 -3.53
CA LEU A 193 -9.84 -11.99 -3.48
C LEU A 193 -10.56 -12.03 -2.14
N GLU A 194 -9.80 -11.96 -1.05
CA GLU A 194 -10.32 -12.01 0.31
C GLU A 194 -11.21 -10.81 0.66
N ALA A 195 -10.77 -9.60 0.32
CA ALA A 195 -11.53 -8.40 0.65
C ALA A 195 -12.85 -8.30 -0.15
N ASN A 196 -12.86 -8.71 -1.41
CA ASN A 196 -14.10 -8.74 -2.19
C ASN A 196 -15.07 -9.83 -1.70
N PHE A 197 -14.56 -10.98 -1.27
CA PHE A 197 -15.38 -12.01 -0.63
C PHE A 197 -16.09 -11.46 0.61
N LEU A 198 -15.34 -10.88 1.55
CA LEU A 198 -15.88 -10.35 2.81
C LEU A 198 -16.89 -9.23 2.56
N LYS A 199 -16.62 -8.33 1.61
CA LYS A 199 -17.50 -7.21 1.26
C LYS A 199 -18.91 -7.65 0.84
N VAL A 200 -19.05 -8.83 0.23
CA VAL A 200 -20.35 -9.37 -0.22
C VAL A 200 -20.91 -10.45 0.70
N SER A 201 -20.29 -10.67 1.88
CA SER A 201 -20.65 -11.73 2.82
C SER A 201 -21.13 -11.17 4.17
N PRO A 202 -22.23 -10.41 4.23
CA PRO A 202 -22.68 -9.74 5.46
C PRO A 202 -22.98 -10.71 6.61
N ALA A 203 -23.38 -11.96 6.31
CA ALA A 203 -23.60 -13.01 7.32
C ALA A 203 -22.33 -13.35 8.14
N TYR A 204 -21.14 -13.08 7.61
CA TYR A 204 -19.88 -13.25 8.34
C TYR A 204 -19.85 -12.40 9.63
N LEU A 205 -20.41 -11.19 9.59
CA LEU A 205 -20.37 -10.24 10.70
C LEU A 205 -21.14 -10.71 11.93
N THR A 206 -22.16 -11.54 11.75
CA THR A 206 -22.98 -12.07 12.86
C THR A 206 -22.62 -13.50 13.23
N ALA A 207 -21.90 -14.23 12.37
CA ALA A 207 -21.58 -15.63 12.59
C ALA A 207 -20.83 -15.87 13.92
N THR A 208 -21.19 -16.95 14.60
CA THR A 208 -20.55 -17.39 15.84
C THR A 208 -19.37 -18.30 15.54
N VAL A 209 -18.18 -17.87 15.93
CA VAL A 209 -16.95 -18.67 15.83
C VAL A 209 -17.03 -19.89 16.72
N GLN A 210 -16.72 -21.06 16.18
CA GLN A 210 -16.60 -22.32 16.90
C GLN A 210 -15.13 -22.73 17.02
N SER A 211 -14.84 -23.66 17.92
CA SER A 211 -13.48 -24.20 18.10
C SER A 211 -12.97 -24.86 16.82
N ALA A 212 -11.71 -24.59 16.48
CA ALA A 212 -11.01 -25.28 15.40
C ALA A 212 -10.86 -26.78 15.72
N VAL A 213 -11.14 -27.65 14.75
CA VAL A 213 -11.17 -29.11 14.97
C VAL A 213 -10.64 -29.87 13.75
N VAL A 214 -9.95 -30.98 14.01
CA VAL A 214 -9.43 -31.91 13.00
C VAL A 214 -10.41 -33.07 12.81
N GLY A 215 -10.60 -33.52 11.57
CA GLY A 215 -11.36 -34.75 11.26
C GLY A 215 -12.87 -34.71 11.46
N THR A 216 -13.47 -33.58 11.89
CA THR A 216 -14.93 -33.45 12.03
C THR A 216 -15.60 -33.00 10.74
N TYR A 217 -15.14 -31.88 10.15
CA TYR A 217 -15.72 -31.29 8.95
C TYR A 217 -15.03 -31.74 7.66
N THR A 218 -13.92 -32.45 7.79
CA THR A 218 -13.24 -33.11 6.68
C THR A 218 -12.95 -34.56 7.04
N ASN A 219 -12.80 -35.43 6.05
CA ASN A 219 -12.31 -36.79 6.25
C ASN A 219 -10.78 -36.88 6.37
N SER A 220 -10.06 -35.76 6.44
CA SER A 220 -8.61 -35.72 6.56
C SER A 220 -8.17 -35.42 7.98
N SER A 221 -7.22 -36.22 8.49
CA SER A 221 -6.55 -35.98 9.77
C SER A 221 -5.44 -34.93 9.70
N THR A 222 -5.03 -34.53 8.49
CA THR A 222 -4.00 -33.50 8.29
C THR A 222 -4.57 -32.10 8.13
N LEU A 223 -5.90 -31.97 8.07
CA LEU A 223 -6.60 -30.70 7.90
C LEU A 223 -7.35 -30.33 9.18
N ILE A 224 -7.29 -29.05 9.51
CA ILE A 224 -8.06 -28.45 10.60
C ILE A 224 -9.09 -27.49 10.00
N THR A 225 -10.28 -27.46 10.59
CA THR A 225 -11.38 -26.59 10.17
C THR A 225 -11.86 -25.74 11.32
N THR A 226 -11.97 -24.43 11.11
CA THR A 226 -12.64 -23.51 12.03
C THR A 226 -14.02 -23.15 11.46
N PRO A 227 -15.12 -23.59 12.09
CA PRO A 227 -16.47 -23.23 11.67
C PRO A 227 -16.87 -21.85 12.19
N LEU A 228 -17.57 -21.08 11.37
CA LEU A 228 -18.34 -19.92 11.79
C LEU A 228 -19.80 -20.18 11.44
N VAL A 229 -20.61 -20.40 12.48
CA VAL A 229 -22.01 -20.82 12.34
C VAL A 229 -22.90 -19.59 12.32
N GLY A 230 -23.83 -19.53 11.36
CA GLY A 230 -24.75 -18.41 11.21
C GLY A 230 -25.52 -18.12 12.50
N ASN A 231 -25.58 -16.84 12.88
CA ASN A 231 -26.41 -16.35 13.98
C ASN A 231 -27.32 -15.26 13.43
N GLY A 232 -28.63 -15.53 13.42
CA GLY A 232 -29.62 -14.71 12.70
C GLY A 232 -29.62 -14.92 11.18
N THR A 233 -28.76 -15.80 10.65
CA THR A 233 -28.70 -16.18 9.22
C THR A 233 -28.52 -17.68 9.08
N ALA A 234 -28.95 -18.28 7.97
CA ALA A 234 -28.69 -19.70 7.68
C ALA A 234 -27.24 -19.96 7.22
N THR A 235 -26.56 -18.94 6.71
CA THR A 235 -25.21 -19.05 6.13
C THR A 235 -24.17 -19.44 7.16
N ASN A 236 -23.36 -20.46 6.83
CA ASN A 236 -22.21 -20.89 7.61
C ASN A 236 -20.94 -20.81 6.77
N PHE A 237 -19.81 -20.63 7.44
CA PHE A 237 -18.48 -20.58 6.85
C PHE A 237 -17.58 -21.64 7.50
N TYR A 238 -16.69 -22.22 6.72
CA TYR A 238 -15.72 -23.23 7.18
C TYR A 238 -14.36 -22.86 6.64
N VAL A 239 -13.48 -22.35 7.51
CA VAL A 239 -12.11 -22.03 7.12
C VAL A 239 -11.26 -23.28 7.32
N VAL A 240 -10.80 -23.86 6.20
CA VAL A 240 -9.98 -25.07 6.18
C VAL A 240 -8.54 -24.71 5.90
N ARG A 241 -7.61 -25.28 6.66
CA ARG A 241 -6.16 -25.18 6.43
C ARG A 241 -5.47 -26.49 6.82
N HIS A 242 -4.20 -26.63 6.45
CA HIS A 242 -3.36 -27.68 7.03
C HIS A 242 -3.24 -27.52 8.54
N ALA A 243 -3.29 -28.62 9.28
CA ALA A 243 -3.15 -28.64 10.74
C ALA A 243 -1.77 -28.12 11.15
N ASP A 244 -0.71 -28.63 10.51
CA ASP A 244 0.58 -27.96 10.45
C ASP A 244 0.55 -26.91 9.34
N TYR A 245 0.46 -25.64 9.74
CA TYR A 245 0.33 -24.49 8.83
C TYR A 245 1.56 -24.28 7.92
N GLN A 246 2.69 -24.92 8.21
CA GLN A 246 3.91 -24.81 7.41
C GLN A 246 3.94 -25.78 6.21
N THR A 247 3.00 -26.73 6.16
CA THR A 247 2.93 -27.82 5.17
C THR A 247 2.96 -27.30 3.73
N LEU A 248 3.86 -27.85 2.92
CA LEU A 248 4.00 -27.56 1.49
C LEU A 248 3.40 -28.63 0.57
N SER A 249 3.07 -29.80 1.13
CA SER A 249 2.44 -30.89 0.36
C SER A 249 0.94 -30.65 0.19
N LEU A 250 0.39 -31.27 -0.86
CA LEU A 250 -1.04 -31.25 -1.14
C LEU A 250 -1.77 -32.28 -0.26
N ALA A 251 -2.96 -31.92 0.22
CA ALA A 251 -3.88 -32.82 0.90
C ALA A 251 -5.15 -33.04 0.06
N ASN A 252 -5.58 -34.30 -0.07
CA ASN A 252 -6.88 -34.66 -0.66
C ASN A 252 -7.92 -34.84 0.45
N TYR A 253 -9.12 -34.30 0.25
CA TYR A 253 -10.18 -34.38 1.27
C TYR A 253 -11.59 -34.32 0.67
N LYS A 254 -12.56 -34.73 1.49
CA LYS A 254 -13.98 -34.42 1.33
C LYS A 254 -14.45 -33.65 2.55
N LEU A 255 -15.44 -32.80 2.35
CA LEU A 255 -16.11 -32.07 3.41
C LEU A 255 -17.32 -32.86 3.91
N ASN A 256 -17.58 -32.83 5.22
CA ASN A 256 -18.78 -33.36 5.86
C ASN A 256 -19.49 -32.19 6.55
N LEU A 257 -20.44 -31.55 5.86
CA LEU A 257 -21.05 -30.29 6.32
C LEU A 257 -22.55 -30.44 6.53
N LYS A 258 -23.07 -29.67 7.49
CA LYS A 258 -24.50 -29.52 7.72
C LYS A 258 -25.05 -28.44 6.80
N THR A 259 -26.20 -28.71 6.21
CA THR A 259 -26.93 -27.77 5.33
C THR A 259 -28.41 -27.76 5.69
N SER A 260 -29.16 -26.80 5.14
CA SER A 260 -30.63 -26.79 5.22
C SER A 260 -31.30 -28.04 4.61
N GLN A 261 -30.59 -28.81 3.79
CA GLN A 261 -31.07 -30.07 3.20
C GLN A 261 -30.45 -31.32 3.83
N GLY A 262 -29.91 -31.19 5.05
CA GLY A 262 -29.32 -32.27 5.83
C GLY A 262 -27.79 -32.32 5.77
N ASP A 263 -27.22 -33.37 6.34
CA ASP A 263 -25.78 -33.60 6.40
C ASP A 263 -25.27 -34.17 5.07
N LEU A 264 -24.29 -33.52 4.46
CA LEU A 264 -23.76 -33.87 3.14
C LEU A 264 -22.25 -34.14 3.18
N THR A 265 -21.83 -35.19 2.48
CA THR A 265 -20.42 -35.39 2.10
C THR A 265 -20.17 -34.80 0.71
N ILE A 266 -19.27 -33.84 0.61
CA ILE A 266 -19.01 -33.03 -0.60
C ILE A 266 -17.55 -33.27 -1.05
N PRO A 267 -17.26 -33.57 -2.34
CA PRO A 267 -18.18 -33.53 -3.49
C PRO A 267 -19.18 -34.69 -3.51
N GLN A 268 -20.41 -34.39 -3.94
CA GLN A 268 -21.52 -35.33 -4.10
C GLN A 268 -21.53 -36.05 -5.45
N LEU A 269 -21.00 -35.42 -6.51
CA LEU A 269 -21.02 -36.02 -7.86
C LEU A 269 -19.79 -36.88 -8.12
N LYS A 270 -18.60 -36.28 -8.09
CA LYS A 270 -17.35 -37.00 -8.40
C LYS A 270 -16.13 -36.34 -7.74
N GLY A 271 -15.11 -37.17 -7.51
CA GLY A 271 -13.79 -36.74 -7.08
C GLY A 271 -13.66 -36.41 -5.59
N SER A 272 -12.55 -35.75 -5.29
CA SER A 272 -12.17 -35.22 -3.98
C SER A 272 -11.69 -33.78 -4.16
N LEU A 273 -11.77 -32.99 -3.10
CA LEU A 273 -11.17 -31.66 -3.06
C LEU A 273 -9.67 -31.77 -2.77
N THR A 274 -8.94 -30.73 -3.13
CA THR A 274 -7.50 -30.59 -2.86
C THR A 274 -7.24 -29.31 -2.08
N LEU A 275 -6.29 -29.38 -1.15
CA LEU A 275 -5.72 -28.21 -0.49
C LEU A 275 -4.22 -28.22 -0.74
N SER A 276 -3.75 -27.26 -1.52
CA SER A 276 -2.34 -27.12 -1.89
C SER A 276 -1.47 -26.75 -0.68
N GLY A 277 -0.15 -26.85 -0.82
CA GLY A 277 0.79 -26.42 0.22
C GLY A 277 0.64 -24.93 0.55
N ARG A 278 0.66 -24.60 1.85
CA ARG A 278 0.42 -23.23 2.37
C ARG A 278 -0.78 -22.57 1.70
N ASP A 279 -1.89 -23.27 1.74
CA ASP A 279 -3.17 -22.76 1.30
C ASP A 279 -4.21 -22.92 2.41
N SER A 280 -5.21 -22.04 2.39
CA SER A 280 -6.40 -22.10 3.21
C SER A 280 -7.58 -21.62 2.41
N LYS A 281 -8.75 -22.21 2.63
CA LYS A 281 -9.96 -21.93 1.87
C LYS A 281 -11.16 -21.72 2.77
N TRP A 282 -12.05 -20.84 2.37
CA TRP A 282 -13.40 -20.74 2.93
C TRP A 282 -14.34 -21.60 2.10
N HIS A 283 -15.00 -22.54 2.77
CA HIS A 283 -16.19 -23.20 2.22
C HIS A 283 -17.42 -22.60 2.86
N VAL A 284 -18.54 -22.60 2.15
CA VAL A 284 -19.80 -22.03 2.65
C VAL A 284 -20.94 -23.03 2.51
N THR A 285 -21.89 -22.97 3.44
CA THR A 285 -23.21 -23.62 3.32
C THR A 285 -24.32 -22.61 3.51
N ASP A 286 -25.45 -22.84 2.84
CA ASP A 286 -26.64 -22.00 2.92
C ASP A 286 -26.35 -20.50 2.73
N TYR A 287 -25.45 -20.20 1.78
CA TYR A 287 -24.97 -18.86 1.51
C TYR A 287 -25.97 -18.10 0.62
N ASP A 288 -26.46 -16.95 1.11
CA ASP A 288 -27.39 -16.10 0.36
C ASP A 288 -26.67 -15.23 -0.68
N ILE A 289 -27.11 -15.32 -1.94
CA ILE A 289 -26.69 -14.46 -3.05
C ILE A 289 -27.86 -13.61 -3.57
N GLY A 290 -28.52 -12.87 -2.68
CA GLY A 290 -29.57 -11.92 -3.05
C GLY A 290 -30.95 -12.57 -3.26
N GLY A 291 -31.29 -13.51 -2.37
CA GLY A 291 -32.54 -14.28 -2.38
C GLY A 291 -32.43 -15.65 -3.06
N THR A 292 -31.26 -15.99 -3.62
CA THR A 292 -30.95 -17.33 -4.11
C THR A 292 -29.96 -17.96 -3.15
N THR A 293 -30.22 -19.19 -2.72
CA THR A 293 -29.34 -19.90 -1.78
C THR A 293 -28.35 -20.79 -2.53
N LEU A 294 -27.06 -20.63 -2.25
CA LEU A 294 -26.06 -21.65 -2.49
C LEU A 294 -26.13 -22.63 -1.33
N LEU A 295 -26.64 -23.84 -1.57
CA LEU A 295 -26.71 -24.88 -0.54
C LEU A 295 -25.30 -25.17 0.01
N TYR A 296 -24.32 -25.24 -0.89
CA TYR A 296 -22.91 -25.22 -0.57
C TYR A 296 -22.07 -24.72 -1.74
N SER A 297 -20.86 -24.24 -1.46
CA SER A 297 -19.81 -24.04 -2.45
C SER A 297 -18.46 -24.44 -1.85
N THR A 298 -17.73 -25.30 -2.57
CA THR A 298 -16.33 -25.61 -2.22
C THR A 298 -15.34 -24.72 -2.96
N ALA A 299 -15.79 -24.04 -4.01
CA ALA A 299 -15.02 -22.97 -4.64
C ALA A 299 -15.22 -21.69 -3.85
N GLU A 300 -14.14 -20.92 -3.71
CA GLU A 300 -14.18 -19.65 -2.99
C GLU A 300 -14.97 -18.63 -3.81
N ILE A 301 -15.78 -17.82 -3.13
CA ILE A 301 -16.57 -16.78 -3.78
C ILE A 301 -15.69 -15.54 -3.89
N PHE A 302 -15.47 -15.05 -5.10
CA PHE A 302 -14.80 -13.76 -5.30
C PHE A 302 -15.77 -12.61 -5.06
N THR A 303 -16.92 -12.64 -5.76
CA THR A 303 -17.97 -11.64 -5.62
C THR A 303 -19.29 -12.15 -6.18
N TRP A 304 -20.40 -11.51 -5.83
CA TRP A 304 -21.68 -11.71 -6.47
C TRP A 304 -22.48 -10.41 -6.51
N LYS A 305 -23.41 -10.31 -7.47
CA LYS A 305 -24.31 -9.18 -7.57
C LYS A 305 -25.62 -9.56 -8.24
N LYS A 306 -26.72 -9.04 -7.71
CA LYS A 306 -28.03 -9.06 -8.36
C LYS A 306 -28.19 -7.82 -9.25
N PHE A 307 -28.42 -8.05 -10.53
CA PHE A 307 -28.70 -7.09 -11.58
C PHE A 307 -30.13 -7.32 -12.08
N ASP A 308 -31.07 -6.50 -11.62
CA ASP A 308 -32.50 -6.65 -11.92
C ASP A 308 -33.01 -8.07 -11.63
N ASP A 309 -33.35 -8.82 -12.68
CA ASP A 309 -33.87 -10.19 -12.62
C ASP A 309 -32.77 -11.27 -12.60
N LYS A 310 -31.50 -10.89 -12.75
CA LYS A 310 -30.35 -11.80 -12.84
C LYS A 310 -29.42 -11.70 -11.65
N THR A 311 -28.79 -12.81 -11.28
CA THR A 311 -27.69 -12.83 -10.30
C THR A 311 -26.43 -13.35 -10.97
N ALA A 312 -25.34 -12.58 -10.88
CA ALA A 312 -24.02 -13.01 -11.30
C ALA A 312 -23.21 -13.44 -10.07
N LEU A 313 -22.56 -14.60 -10.16
CA LEU A 313 -21.64 -15.11 -9.14
C LEU A 313 -20.29 -15.43 -9.78
N VAL A 314 -19.23 -14.98 -9.13
CA VAL A 314 -17.86 -15.30 -9.50
C VAL A 314 -17.28 -16.19 -8.42
N VAL A 315 -16.85 -17.39 -8.80
CA VAL A 315 -16.16 -18.33 -7.92
C VAL A 315 -14.79 -18.70 -8.50
N TYR A 316 -13.83 -19.04 -7.65
CA TYR A 316 -12.49 -19.41 -8.07
C TYR A 316 -11.94 -20.57 -7.23
N GLY A 317 -10.83 -21.12 -7.70
CA GLY A 317 -10.04 -22.14 -7.02
C GLY A 317 -8.62 -22.11 -7.54
N GLY A 318 -7.72 -22.81 -6.85
CA GLY A 318 -6.33 -22.96 -7.29
C GLY A 318 -6.25 -23.77 -8.60
N PRO A 319 -5.10 -23.77 -9.29
CA PRO A 319 -4.94 -24.50 -10.55
C PRO A 319 -5.19 -26.01 -10.40
N ASN A 320 -5.99 -26.59 -11.30
CA ASN A 320 -6.32 -28.01 -11.36
C ASN A 320 -7.04 -28.56 -10.12
N GLU A 321 -7.70 -27.70 -9.35
CA GLU A 321 -8.51 -28.09 -8.21
C GLU A 321 -9.92 -28.49 -8.68
N ALA A 322 -10.40 -29.64 -8.18
CA ALA A 322 -11.78 -30.05 -8.38
C ALA A 322 -12.69 -29.34 -7.36
N HIS A 323 -13.77 -28.74 -7.85
CA HIS A 323 -14.75 -28.03 -7.04
C HIS A 323 -16.18 -28.44 -7.36
N GLU A 324 -17.05 -28.21 -6.38
CA GLU A 324 -18.48 -28.44 -6.49
C GLU A 324 -19.26 -27.33 -5.80
N LEU A 325 -20.36 -26.91 -6.41
CA LEU A 325 -21.32 -26.00 -5.80
C LEU A 325 -22.73 -26.47 -6.10
N ALA A 326 -23.67 -26.18 -5.21
CA ALA A 326 -25.07 -26.51 -5.37
C ALA A 326 -25.94 -25.26 -5.17
N VAL A 327 -26.81 -24.99 -6.14
CA VAL A 327 -27.78 -23.89 -6.09
C VAL A 327 -29.15 -24.47 -5.74
N VAL A 328 -29.83 -23.95 -4.72
CA VAL A 328 -31.20 -24.35 -4.39
C VAL A 328 -32.15 -23.81 -5.46
N THR A 329 -32.58 -24.69 -6.37
CA THR A 329 -33.45 -24.36 -7.48
C THR A 329 -34.05 -25.61 -8.13
N LYS A 330 -35.17 -25.45 -8.84
CA LYS A 330 -35.75 -26.47 -9.72
C LYS A 330 -35.26 -26.37 -11.18
N SER A 331 -34.55 -25.30 -11.52
CA SER A 331 -34.05 -25.06 -12.89
C SER A 331 -32.80 -25.89 -13.17
N SER A 332 -32.73 -26.54 -14.32
CA SER A 332 -31.52 -27.24 -14.76
C SER A 332 -30.38 -26.27 -15.10
N ALA A 333 -29.16 -26.79 -15.12
CA ALA A 333 -27.97 -26.06 -15.54
C ALA A 333 -27.82 -26.08 -17.07
N GLN A 334 -27.46 -24.94 -17.63
CA GLN A 334 -27.08 -24.76 -19.03
C GLN A 334 -25.64 -24.26 -19.10
N ILE A 335 -24.76 -25.01 -19.75
CA ILE A 335 -23.39 -24.57 -20.00
C ILE A 335 -23.43 -23.55 -21.14
N VAL A 336 -22.97 -22.33 -20.86
CA VAL A 336 -22.98 -21.19 -21.79
C VAL A 336 -21.60 -21.00 -22.43
N GLU A 337 -20.53 -21.20 -21.66
CA GLU A 337 -19.15 -21.09 -22.12
C GLU A 337 -18.30 -22.19 -21.48
N GLY A 338 -17.34 -22.71 -22.24
CA GLY A 338 -16.40 -23.72 -21.79
C GLY A 338 -16.98 -25.14 -21.79
N SER A 339 -16.17 -26.10 -21.34
CA SER A 339 -16.51 -27.52 -21.26
C SER A 339 -16.04 -28.11 -19.92
N GLY A 340 -16.39 -29.38 -19.66
CA GLY A 340 -15.92 -30.09 -18.46
C GLY A 340 -16.70 -29.79 -17.16
N VAL A 341 -17.85 -29.12 -17.25
CA VAL A 341 -18.79 -29.01 -16.13
C VAL A 341 -19.76 -30.19 -16.18
N THR A 342 -19.83 -30.95 -15.09
CA THR A 342 -20.87 -31.95 -14.86
C THR A 342 -21.98 -31.32 -14.02
N SER A 343 -23.24 -31.56 -14.36
CA SER A 343 -24.38 -31.06 -13.57
C SER A 343 -25.41 -32.15 -13.28
N LYS A 344 -26.08 -32.04 -12.12
CA LYS A 344 -27.17 -32.93 -11.72
C LYS A 344 -28.20 -32.13 -10.94
N SER A 345 -29.48 -32.29 -11.27
CA SER A 345 -30.58 -31.71 -10.48
C SER A 345 -31.18 -32.80 -9.59
N THR A 346 -31.23 -32.55 -8.28
CA THR A 346 -31.71 -33.51 -7.27
C THR A 346 -32.21 -32.75 -6.05
N ASN A 347 -33.28 -33.24 -5.40
CA ASN A 347 -33.82 -32.68 -4.15
C ASN A 347 -34.08 -31.15 -4.16
N GLY A 348 -34.51 -30.61 -5.31
CA GLY A 348 -34.75 -29.16 -5.44
C GLY A 348 -33.48 -28.32 -5.45
N SER A 349 -32.34 -28.92 -5.77
CA SER A 349 -31.04 -28.28 -5.95
C SER A 349 -30.40 -28.71 -7.27
N THR A 350 -29.60 -27.82 -7.86
CA THR A 350 -28.78 -28.10 -9.04
C THR A 350 -27.31 -28.01 -8.67
N ILE A 351 -26.64 -29.15 -8.76
CA ILE A 351 -25.23 -29.35 -8.40
C ILE A 351 -24.38 -29.20 -9.65
N LEU A 352 -23.30 -28.44 -9.55
CA LEU A 352 -22.28 -28.24 -10.58
C LEU A 352 -20.93 -28.73 -10.06
N ASN A 353 -20.27 -29.60 -10.80
CA ASN A 353 -18.93 -30.12 -10.49
C ASN A 353 -17.99 -29.83 -11.67
N TRP A 354 -16.79 -29.33 -11.40
CA TRP A 354 -15.81 -28.99 -12.43
C TRP A 354 -14.39 -29.03 -11.85
N GLU A 355 -13.40 -29.01 -12.75
CA GLU A 355 -12.00 -28.78 -12.42
C GLU A 355 -11.59 -27.40 -12.94
N THR A 356 -10.87 -26.63 -12.13
CA THR A 356 -10.38 -25.30 -12.54
C THR A 356 -9.37 -25.42 -13.67
N SER A 357 -9.36 -24.42 -14.57
CA SER A 357 -8.33 -24.31 -15.60
C SER A 357 -8.12 -22.86 -15.98
N THR A 358 -7.16 -22.60 -16.88
CA THR A 358 -6.92 -21.26 -17.45
C THR A 358 -8.04 -20.78 -18.38
N THR A 359 -8.96 -21.67 -18.77
CA THR A 359 -10.09 -21.35 -19.64
C THR A 359 -11.35 -21.15 -18.79
N ARG A 360 -12.02 -20.02 -19.01
CA ARG A 360 -13.25 -19.66 -18.32
C ARG A 360 -14.39 -20.64 -18.64
N ARG A 361 -15.26 -20.87 -17.66
CA ARG A 361 -16.54 -21.57 -17.77
C ARG A 361 -17.67 -20.68 -17.30
N VAL A 362 -18.74 -20.64 -18.09
CA VAL A 362 -19.97 -19.92 -17.74
C VAL A 362 -21.12 -20.91 -17.73
N VAL A 363 -21.84 -20.95 -16.61
CA VAL A 363 -23.01 -21.82 -16.43
C VAL A 363 -24.19 -20.97 -15.99
N LYS A 364 -25.32 -21.16 -16.67
CA LYS A 364 -26.59 -20.55 -16.34
C LYS A 364 -27.47 -21.53 -15.58
N VAL A 365 -28.07 -21.10 -14.48
CA VAL A 365 -28.97 -21.92 -13.64
C VAL A 365 -30.22 -21.09 -13.31
N GLY A 366 -31.28 -21.22 -14.12
CA GLY A 366 -32.40 -20.26 -14.06
C GLY A 366 -31.96 -18.85 -14.50
N ASN A 367 -32.18 -17.81 -13.69
CA ASN A 367 -31.75 -16.42 -13.98
C ASN A 367 -30.30 -16.11 -13.58
N PHE A 368 -29.52 -17.12 -13.23
CA PHE A 368 -28.16 -17.00 -12.72
C PHE A 368 -27.11 -17.13 -13.82
N ALA A 369 -25.99 -16.42 -13.75
CA ALA A 369 -24.80 -16.68 -14.57
C ALA A 369 -23.54 -16.75 -13.70
N ARG A 370 -22.76 -17.84 -13.86
CA ARG A 370 -21.48 -18.06 -13.19
C ARG A 370 -20.29 -17.67 -14.08
N THR A 371 -19.20 -17.16 -13.52
CA THR A 371 -17.88 -17.02 -14.19
C THR A 371 -16.74 -17.42 -13.23
N ASP A 372 -15.62 -17.94 -13.74
CA ASP A 372 -14.47 -18.46 -12.96
C ASP A 372 -13.10 -17.84 -13.34
N LYS A 373 -13.08 -16.71 -14.05
CA LYS A 373 -11.83 -16.09 -14.53
C LYS A 373 -11.11 -15.26 -13.45
N TRP A 374 -9.82 -15.54 -13.30
CA TRP A 374 -8.84 -14.71 -12.58
C TRP A 374 -8.69 -13.32 -13.22
N GLY A 375 -8.71 -12.25 -12.42
CA GLY A 375 -8.55 -10.87 -12.91
C GLY A 375 -9.84 -10.06 -13.10
N THR A 376 -10.94 -10.48 -12.48
CA THR A 376 -12.16 -9.67 -12.40
C THR A 376 -11.98 -8.48 -11.42
N PHE A 377 -12.68 -7.38 -11.69
CA PHE A 377 -12.73 -6.18 -10.85
C PHE A 377 -14.19 -5.96 -10.42
N ALA A 378 -14.42 -5.67 -9.14
CA ALA A 378 -15.72 -5.28 -8.64
C ALA A 378 -15.65 -3.79 -8.23
N THR A 379 -16.26 -2.92 -9.04
CA THR A 379 -16.43 -1.51 -8.69
C THR A 379 -17.81 -1.30 -8.06
N SER A 380 -17.89 -0.50 -6.99
CA SER A 380 -19.18 -0.07 -6.46
C SER A 380 -19.80 0.98 -7.39
N ILE A 381 -20.97 0.69 -7.95
CA ILE A 381 -21.80 1.69 -8.61
C ILE A 381 -22.62 2.36 -7.52
N ASP A 382 -22.21 3.56 -7.09
CA ASP A 382 -22.98 4.32 -6.12
C ASP A 382 -24.12 5.08 -6.83
N LYS A 383 -25.36 4.87 -6.38
CA LYS A 383 -26.56 5.58 -6.87
C LYS A 383 -26.79 6.89 -6.10
N ASN A 384 -26.10 7.14 -4.99
CA ASN A 384 -26.41 8.23 -4.06
C ASN A 384 -25.68 9.55 -4.33
N VAL A 385 -24.84 9.64 -5.36
CA VAL A 385 -24.16 10.90 -5.75
C VAL A 385 -25.12 11.88 -6.48
N PHE A 386 -26.37 11.49 -6.77
CA PHE A 386 -27.24 12.21 -7.75
C PHE A 386 -28.55 12.81 -7.21
N ARG A 387 -28.67 13.21 -5.94
CA ARG A 387 -29.87 13.95 -5.50
C ARG A 387 -29.58 15.25 -4.70
N HIS A 388 -30.08 16.33 -5.31
CA HIS A 388 -30.36 17.69 -4.81
C HIS A 388 -29.20 18.70 -4.76
N ARG A 389 -29.36 19.92 -5.32
CA ARG A 389 -30.45 20.88 -5.02
C ARG A 389 -30.71 21.86 -6.19
N ARG A 390 -31.98 22.25 -6.37
CA ARG A 390 -32.35 23.55 -6.97
C ARG A 390 -32.27 24.60 -5.86
N SER A 391 -31.52 25.69 -6.04
CA SER A 391 -31.76 26.95 -5.32
C SER A 391 -31.94 28.05 -6.34
N ARG A 392 -33.13 28.66 -6.31
CA ARG A 392 -33.46 29.89 -7.01
C ARG A 392 -32.71 31.04 -6.33
N LEU A 393 -31.87 31.75 -7.06
CA LEU A 393 -31.68 33.18 -6.85
C LEU A 393 -31.86 33.89 -8.19
N SER A 394 -32.69 34.91 -8.16
CA SER A 394 -33.19 35.73 -9.25
C SER A 394 -32.18 36.78 -9.69
N HIS A 395 -31.82 36.84 -10.98
CA HIS A 395 -31.96 38.00 -11.91
C HIS A 395 -31.17 37.75 -13.21
N PRO A 396 -31.53 38.40 -14.33
CA PRO A 396 -31.50 37.77 -15.64
C PRO A 396 -30.29 38.18 -16.47
N LYS A 397 -29.69 37.20 -17.18
CA LYS A 397 -29.29 37.37 -18.58
C LYS A 397 -29.20 36.00 -19.24
N ARG A 398 -29.97 35.87 -20.33
CA ARG A 398 -30.17 34.66 -21.13
C ARG A 398 -28.85 34.17 -21.71
N PHE A 399 -28.54 32.89 -21.56
CA PHE A 399 -28.20 31.99 -22.67
C PHE A 399 -28.47 30.54 -22.20
N HIS A 400 -29.31 29.82 -22.95
CA HIS A 400 -29.51 28.38 -22.82
C HIS A 400 -28.82 27.72 -24.02
N PRO A 401 -27.95 26.74 -23.76
CA PRO A 401 -28.17 25.40 -24.29
C PRO A 401 -28.29 24.41 -23.13
N ARG A 402 -29.27 23.52 -23.22
CA ARG A 402 -29.55 22.46 -22.25
C ARG A 402 -28.37 21.47 -22.20
N PHE A 403 -27.50 21.56 -21.20
CA PHE A 403 -26.56 20.50 -20.86
C PHE A 403 -27.14 19.65 -19.71
N ARG A 404 -27.67 18.47 -20.06
CA ARG A 404 -27.85 17.36 -19.11
C ARG A 404 -26.49 16.68 -18.98
N SER A 405 -25.89 16.75 -17.79
CA SER A 405 -24.65 16.06 -17.44
C SER A 405 -24.98 14.64 -16.91
N PRO A 406 -24.44 13.57 -17.52
CA PRO A 406 -24.54 12.20 -17.03
C PRO A 406 -23.14 11.65 -16.67
N TYR A 407 -22.66 11.89 -15.45
CA TYR A 407 -21.37 11.35 -15.00
C TYR A 407 -21.59 10.10 -14.12
N GLN A 408 -21.40 8.90 -14.67
CA GLN A 408 -21.17 7.68 -13.89
C GLN A 408 -19.70 7.31 -14.09
N MET A 409 -18.90 7.44 -13.04
CA MET A 409 -17.48 7.10 -13.09
C MET A 409 -17.33 5.58 -12.93
N VAL A 410 -16.90 4.90 -14.00
CA VAL A 410 -16.41 3.52 -13.95
C VAL A 410 -14.90 3.59 -14.10
N ILE A 411 -14.17 3.43 -13.00
CA ILE A 411 -12.71 3.32 -13.03
C ILE A 411 -12.38 1.85 -13.31
N LEU A 412 -11.97 1.57 -14.55
CA LEU A 412 -11.23 0.36 -14.90
C LEU A 412 -9.76 0.78 -15.02
N THR A 413 -8.93 0.37 -14.07
CA THR A 413 -7.46 0.42 -14.23
C THR A 413 -6.96 -0.97 -14.62
N PRO A 414 -7.01 -1.37 -15.91
CA PRO A 414 -6.37 -2.60 -16.33
C PRO A 414 -4.84 -2.41 -16.37
N ARG A 415 -4.08 -3.34 -15.78
CA ARG A 415 -2.75 -3.66 -16.34
C ARG A 415 -2.99 -4.50 -17.60
N PHE A 416 -2.35 -4.08 -18.68
CA PHE A 416 -2.59 -4.52 -20.04
C PHE A 416 -1.98 -5.87 -20.36
N HIS A 417 -2.58 -6.97 -19.88
CA HIS A 417 -2.53 -8.26 -20.58
C HIS A 417 -3.89 -8.95 -20.42
N SER A 418 -4.73 -8.83 -21.45
CA SER A 418 -6.02 -9.54 -21.70
C SER A 418 -7.32 -8.74 -21.57
N LYS A 419 -8.28 -9.13 -22.43
CA LYS A 419 -9.65 -8.61 -22.60
C LYS A 419 -10.39 -8.52 -21.25
N SER A 420 -11.04 -7.38 -20.99
CA SER A 420 -11.92 -7.16 -19.84
C SER A 420 -13.39 -7.16 -20.27
N SER A 421 -14.27 -7.77 -19.47
CA SER A 421 -15.72 -7.87 -19.73
C SER A 421 -16.57 -7.39 -18.53
N VAL A 422 -17.73 -6.74 -18.78
CA VAL A 422 -18.66 -6.21 -17.75
C VAL A 422 -20.14 -6.38 -18.18
N PRO A 423 -21.07 -6.92 -17.36
CA PRO A 423 -22.52 -7.00 -17.66
C PRO A 423 -23.39 -5.93 -16.89
N PRO A 424 -24.67 -5.61 -17.26
CA PRO A 424 -25.02 -4.77 -18.42
C PRO A 424 -26.20 -3.77 -18.27
N LYS A 425 -26.49 -3.08 -19.40
CA LYS A 425 -27.81 -2.72 -20.01
C LYS A 425 -28.36 -1.28 -19.98
N GLU A 426 -27.98 -0.39 -19.05
CA GLU A 426 -28.46 1.02 -19.06
C GLU A 426 -27.38 2.10 -18.97
N LEU A 427 -26.11 1.79 -19.20
CA LEU A 427 -25.07 2.82 -19.33
C LEU A 427 -25.08 3.45 -20.73
N LYS A 428 -26.09 4.29 -21.00
CA LYS A 428 -25.99 5.30 -22.05
C LYS A 428 -25.23 6.48 -21.43
N THR A 429 -23.95 6.65 -21.78
CA THR A 429 -22.99 7.71 -21.36
C THR A 429 -22.34 7.48 -19.96
N SER A 430 -21.05 7.67 -19.64
CA SER A 430 -19.84 8.24 -20.28
C SER A 430 -18.55 7.99 -19.43
N THR A 431 -17.34 7.95 -20.02
CA THR A 431 -16.01 8.48 -19.53
C THR A 431 -14.98 8.50 -20.69
N SER A 432 -13.92 9.32 -20.59
CA SER A 432 -13.11 9.85 -21.73
C SER A 432 -12.09 8.93 -22.41
N THR A 433 -11.53 7.92 -21.74
CA THR A 433 -10.58 6.97 -22.36
C THR A 433 -11.26 5.78 -23.04
N LEU A 434 -12.33 5.24 -22.47
CA LEU A 434 -13.18 4.20 -23.11
C LEU A 434 -14.08 4.74 -24.22
N ARG A 435 -14.21 6.07 -24.35
CA ARG A 435 -15.09 6.76 -25.31
C ARG A 435 -14.82 6.44 -26.78
N LYS A 436 -13.71 5.77 -27.13
CA LYS A 436 -13.32 5.51 -28.52
C LYS A 436 -13.13 4.02 -28.88
N SER A 437 -13.15 3.11 -27.91
CA SER A 437 -12.91 1.69 -28.22
C SER A 437 -14.22 1.00 -28.61
N PRO A 438 -14.29 0.33 -29.77
CA PRO A 438 -15.46 -0.46 -30.14
C PRO A 438 -15.77 -1.51 -29.05
N THR A 439 -17.02 -1.55 -28.62
CA THR A 439 -17.51 -2.56 -27.66
C THR A 439 -18.31 -3.62 -28.39
N LYS A 440 -18.14 -4.88 -28.00
CA LYS A 440 -18.98 -6.00 -28.44
C LYS A 440 -19.82 -6.49 -27.27
N THR A 441 -21.12 -6.67 -27.47
CA THR A 441 -21.99 -7.30 -26.49
C THR A 441 -22.09 -8.79 -26.80
N ASP A 442 -21.81 -9.64 -25.83
CA ASP A 442 -22.09 -11.06 -25.95
C ASP A 442 -23.61 -11.29 -25.91
N ALA A 443 -24.16 -11.89 -26.96
CA ALA A 443 -25.60 -12.08 -27.09
C ALA A 443 -26.19 -13.05 -26.06
N THR A 444 -25.36 -13.93 -25.48
CA THR A 444 -25.78 -15.00 -24.57
C THR A 444 -25.67 -14.56 -23.11
N THR A 445 -24.53 -13.98 -22.73
CA THR A 445 -24.28 -13.53 -21.35
C THR A 445 -24.72 -12.09 -21.12
N GLY A 446 -24.78 -11.27 -22.18
CA GLY A 446 -24.98 -9.82 -22.10
C GLY A 446 -23.72 -9.05 -21.70
N GLU A 447 -22.56 -9.70 -21.56
CA GLU A 447 -21.30 -9.04 -21.21
C GLU A 447 -20.83 -8.09 -22.33
N LEU A 448 -20.46 -6.86 -21.97
CA LEU A 448 -19.73 -5.95 -22.84
C LEU A 448 -18.25 -6.28 -22.79
N SER A 449 -17.62 -6.41 -23.96
CA SER A 449 -16.17 -6.60 -24.10
C SER A 449 -15.57 -5.52 -25.00
N SER A 450 -14.35 -5.09 -24.68
CA SER A 450 -13.56 -4.20 -25.52
C SER A 450 -12.09 -4.57 -25.44
N THR A 451 -11.33 -4.18 -26.46
CA THR A 451 -9.86 -4.31 -26.48
C THR A 451 -9.28 -2.92 -26.41
N LEU A 452 -8.35 -2.72 -25.48
CA LEU A 452 -7.56 -1.50 -25.38
C LEU A 452 -6.12 -1.85 -25.76
N THR A 453 -5.60 -1.14 -26.75
CA THR A 453 -4.23 -1.34 -27.24
C THR A 453 -3.27 -0.55 -26.37
N TYR A 454 -2.23 -1.23 -25.88
CA TYR A 454 -1.10 -0.60 -25.21
C TYR A 454 0.10 -0.59 -26.16
N THR A 455 0.72 0.57 -26.29
CA THR A 455 2.02 0.72 -26.93
C THR A 455 2.96 1.26 -25.86
N ALA A 456 4.04 0.53 -25.58
CA ALA A 456 5.06 1.01 -24.66
C ALA A 456 5.66 2.30 -25.23
N PRO A 457 5.68 3.41 -24.45
CA PRO A 457 6.29 4.64 -24.92
C PRO A 457 7.81 4.44 -24.95
N HIS A 458 8.48 5.09 -25.90
CA HIS A 458 9.92 5.22 -25.81
C HIS A 458 10.25 6.24 -24.71
N ILE A 459 11.03 5.85 -23.71
CA ILE A 459 11.41 6.71 -22.59
C ILE A 459 12.90 7.03 -22.73
N PHE A 460 13.23 8.31 -22.80
CA PHE A 460 14.61 8.78 -22.78
C PHE A 460 14.96 9.23 -21.36
N LEU A 461 16.02 8.64 -20.80
CA LEU A 461 16.57 9.06 -19.50
C LEU A 461 17.96 9.65 -19.71
N PRO A 462 18.30 10.76 -19.03
CA PRO A 462 19.64 11.33 -19.12
C PRO A 462 20.68 10.37 -18.53
N ASN A 463 21.86 10.34 -19.15
CA ASN A 463 22.99 9.61 -18.59
C ASN A 463 23.70 10.47 -17.53
N LEU A 464 23.53 10.10 -16.26
CA LEU A 464 24.09 10.85 -15.12
C LEU A 464 25.61 11.02 -15.18
N SER A 465 26.36 10.09 -15.78
CA SER A 465 27.82 10.18 -15.89
C SER A 465 28.28 11.26 -16.88
N THR A 466 27.40 11.69 -17.79
CA THR A 466 27.69 12.69 -18.82
C THR A 466 27.22 14.10 -18.46
N LEU A 467 26.57 14.26 -17.30
CA LEU A 467 26.09 15.57 -16.85
C LEU A 467 27.25 16.50 -16.50
N LYS A 468 27.00 17.81 -16.60
CA LYS A 468 27.93 18.84 -16.16
C LYS A 468 27.84 19.01 -14.64
N TRP A 469 28.64 18.23 -13.92
CA TRP A 469 28.71 18.29 -12.47
C TRP A 469 29.54 19.47 -11.97
N LYS A 470 29.01 20.17 -10.96
CA LYS A 470 29.74 21.14 -10.15
C LYS A 470 30.10 20.53 -8.81
N TYR A 471 31.21 20.96 -8.24
CA TYR A 471 31.77 20.45 -6.99
C TYR A 471 32.04 21.58 -5.99
N LEU A 472 31.74 21.30 -4.73
CA LEU A 472 32.07 22.14 -3.58
C LEU A 472 32.73 21.27 -2.50
N ASP A 473 33.82 21.77 -1.92
CA ASP A 473 34.39 21.23 -0.68
C ASP A 473 33.44 21.53 0.48
N ASN A 474 32.87 20.48 1.05
CA ASN A 474 31.79 20.52 2.03
C ASN A 474 32.29 20.17 3.44
N LEU A 475 33.60 20.34 3.68
CA LEU A 475 34.20 20.32 5.01
C LEU A 475 35.21 21.47 5.20
N PRO A 476 34.82 22.74 4.99
CA PRO A 476 35.73 23.87 5.15
C PRO A 476 36.26 24.02 6.59
N GLU A 477 35.61 23.41 7.59
CA GLU A 477 35.98 23.44 9.01
C GLU A 477 37.42 23.01 9.29
N ILE A 478 38.01 22.14 8.47
CA ILE A 478 39.37 21.65 8.70
C ILE A 478 40.43 22.67 8.25
N LYS A 479 40.04 23.75 7.57
CA LYS A 479 40.97 24.78 7.11
C LYS A 479 41.32 25.72 8.26
N SER A 480 42.59 26.11 8.34
CA SER A 480 43.09 27.07 9.33
C SER A 480 42.43 28.45 9.25
N SER A 481 41.89 28.79 8.07
CA SER A 481 41.17 30.04 7.83
C SER A 481 39.69 29.99 8.20
N TYR A 482 39.17 28.86 8.70
CA TYR A 482 37.75 28.73 9.01
C TYR A 482 37.41 29.47 10.31
N ASP A 483 36.46 30.40 10.21
CA ASP A 483 35.90 31.11 11.36
C ASP A 483 34.65 30.37 11.88
N ASP A 484 34.72 29.89 13.12
CA ASP A 484 33.61 29.24 13.83
C ASP A 484 32.94 30.16 14.86
N SER A 485 33.19 31.48 14.82
CA SER A 485 32.61 32.46 15.76
C SER A 485 31.08 32.44 15.82
N ALA A 486 30.41 32.05 14.73
CA ALA A 486 28.95 31.93 14.65
C ALA A 486 28.39 30.59 15.19
N TRP A 487 29.25 29.65 15.61
CA TRP A 487 28.80 28.34 16.08
C TRP A 487 28.20 28.40 17.48
N THR A 488 27.21 27.55 17.73
CA THR A 488 26.65 27.37 19.08
C THR A 488 27.70 26.82 20.02
N LEU A 489 27.96 27.55 21.11
CA LEU A 489 28.89 27.14 22.16
C LEU A 489 28.31 25.94 22.93
N ALA A 490 29.04 24.82 22.94
CA ALA A 490 28.69 23.63 23.71
C ALA A 490 29.08 23.78 25.20
N ASN A 491 28.46 24.75 25.88
CA ASN A 491 28.83 25.20 27.23
C ASN A 491 27.81 24.85 28.32
N LYS A 492 26.76 24.08 28.02
CA LYS A 492 25.80 23.63 29.03
C LYS A 492 26.49 22.64 29.98
N ASN A 493 26.31 22.80 31.28
CA ASN A 493 26.87 21.91 32.32
C ASN A 493 25.84 20.90 32.87
N PHE A 494 24.64 20.85 32.29
CA PHE A 494 23.56 19.96 32.67
C PHE A 494 22.72 19.60 31.45
N SER A 495 22.28 18.34 31.36
CA SER A 495 21.36 17.85 30.34
C SER A 495 20.02 17.50 30.96
N ASN A 496 18.93 17.86 30.28
CA ASN A 496 17.59 17.41 30.64
C ASN A 496 17.36 15.92 30.30
N ASN A 497 18.28 15.30 29.55
CA ASN A 497 18.25 13.88 29.26
C ASN A 497 18.80 13.08 30.47
N LEU A 498 17.90 12.43 31.21
CA LEU A 498 18.25 11.63 32.38
C LEU A 498 19.22 10.47 32.07
N PHE A 499 19.26 9.98 30.83
CA PHE A 499 20.22 8.94 30.41
C PHE A 499 21.66 9.46 30.25
N LEU A 500 21.84 10.78 30.27
CA LEU A 500 23.15 11.43 30.22
C LEU A 500 23.59 11.93 31.61
N ASN A 501 22.82 11.66 32.66
CA ASN A 501 23.12 12.09 34.03
C ASN A 501 23.60 10.90 34.88
N PRO A 502 24.80 10.97 35.51
CA PRO A 502 25.74 12.09 35.48
C PRO A 502 26.48 12.22 34.13
N LEU A 503 26.84 13.46 33.78
CA LEU A 503 27.63 13.73 32.57
C LEU A 503 29.02 13.10 32.67
N LEU A 504 29.48 12.52 31.56
CA LEU A 504 30.84 11.98 31.44
C LEU A 504 31.85 13.00 30.89
N THR A 505 31.39 14.21 30.59
CA THR A 505 32.16 15.32 30.01
C THR A 505 31.90 16.59 30.82
N PRO A 506 32.85 17.56 30.85
CA PRO A 506 32.67 18.83 31.58
C PRO A 506 31.46 19.65 31.11
N THR A 507 31.09 19.52 29.84
CA THR A 507 29.91 20.14 29.24
C THR A 507 29.11 19.12 28.43
N VAL A 508 27.85 19.43 28.14
CA VAL A 508 26.95 18.61 27.34
C VAL A 508 27.40 18.63 25.87
N LEU A 509 27.62 17.43 25.30
CA LEU A 509 27.94 17.22 23.88
C LEU A 509 26.82 16.45 23.15
N ASN A 510 25.57 16.68 23.54
CA ASN A 510 24.38 16.06 22.98
C ASN A 510 23.62 17.08 22.11
N GLY A 511 23.47 16.81 20.81
CA GLY A 511 22.85 17.73 19.84
C GLY A 511 21.46 18.25 20.24
N PRO A 512 20.51 17.36 20.64
CA PRO A 512 19.17 17.78 21.04
C PRO A 512 19.13 18.76 22.22
N ASP A 513 20.10 18.72 23.14
CA ASP A 513 20.18 19.74 24.21
C ASP A 513 20.42 21.15 23.65
N TYR A 514 20.91 21.28 22.41
CA TYR A 514 21.13 22.54 21.70
C TYR A 514 20.16 22.75 20.53
N GLY A 515 19.08 21.97 20.44
CA GLY A 515 18.08 22.08 19.36
C GLY A 515 18.48 21.40 18.05
N TYR A 516 19.55 20.58 18.03
CA TYR A 516 19.99 19.86 16.83
C TYR A 516 19.61 18.38 16.88
N SER A 517 18.50 18.03 16.23
CA SER A 517 17.89 16.69 16.31
C SER A 517 17.93 15.87 15.02
N ALA A 518 18.38 16.45 13.89
CA ALA A 518 18.36 15.81 12.58
C ALA A 518 19.71 15.91 11.84
N GLY A 519 19.96 14.96 10.94
CA GLY A 519 21.13 14.97 10.06
C GLY A 519 22.44 14.73 10.81
N VAL A 520 23.44 15.59 10.59
CA VAL A 520 24.75 15.47 11.22
C VAL A 520 25.15 16.62 12.07
N LEU A 521 25.77 16.22 13.17
CA LEU A 521 26.41 17.05 14.16
C LEU A 521 27.92 17.05 13.91
N ILE A 522 28.48 18.27 13.81
CA ILE A 522 29.92 18.53 13.85
C ILE A 522 30.22 19.22 15.18
N PHE A 523 31.31 18.82 15.82
CA PHE A 523 31.82 19.42 17.04
C PHE A 523 33.24 19.93 16.78
N ARG A 524 33.58 21.08 17.36
CA ARG A 524 34.93 21.66 17.32
C ARG A 524 35.40 21.89 18.76
N GLY A 525 36.50 21.25 19.13
CA GLY A 525 37.11 21.36 20.44
C GLY A 525 38.38 22.20 20.37
N HIS A 526 38.36 23.37 21.01
CA HIS A 526 39.52 24.25 21.11
C HIS A 526 40.33 23.89 22.35
N PHE A 527 41.64 23.76 22.21
CA PHE A 527 42.56 23.55 23.34
C PHE A 527 43.92 24.20 23.04
N THR A 528 44.62 24.61 24.09
CA THR A 528 46.01 25.09 23.99
C THR A 528 46.94 23.93 24.27
N ALA A 529 47.83 23.61 23.34
CA ALA A 529 48.81 22.56 23.53
C ALA A 529 49.78 22.90 24.67
N THR A 530 50.04 21.92 25.53
CA THR A 530 51.06 21.96 26.59
C THR A 530 52.31 21.17 26.22
N GLY A 531 52.29 20.44 25.09
CA GLY A 531 53.39 19.56 24.66
C GLY A 531 53.45 18.21 25.39
N ASN A 532 52.44 17.90 26.21
CA ASN A 532 52.31 16.66 26.98
C ASN A 532 51.06 15.85 26.57
N GLU A 533 50.54 16.09 25.37
CA GLU A 533 49.32 15.46 24.89
C GLU A 533 49.53 13.96 24.68
N SER A 534 48.59 13.16 25.19
CA SER A 534 48.44 11.74 24.86
C SER A 534 47.23 11.53 23.94
N PRO A 535 47.13 10.40 23.22
CA PRO A 535 45.95 10.09 22.42
C PRO A 535 44.65 10.25 23.21
N LEU A 536 43.69 11.01 22.67
CA LEU A 536 42.40 11.28 23.31
C LEU A 536 41.39 10.17 22.98
N PRO A 537 40.88 9.41 23.97
CA PRO A 537 39.79 8.47 23.72
C PRO A 537 38.48 9.23 23.45
N LEU A 538 37.98 9.14 22.22
CA LEU A 538 36.69 9.73 21.82
C LEU A 538 35.60 8.66 21.79
N HIS A 539 34.69 8.72 22.76
CA HIS A 539 33.49 7.88 22.80
C HIS A 539 32.32 8.61 22.15
N SER A 540 32.00 8.27 20.90
CA SER A 540 30.79 8.78 20.24
C SER A 540 29.66 7.75 20.32
N ARG A 541 28.52 8.12 20.91
CA ARG A 541 27.29 7.33 20.84
C ARG A 541 26.41 7.86 19.71
N ARG A 542 26.10 6.97 18.78
CA ARG A 542 25.16 7.20 17.67
C ARG A 542 24.39 5.91 17.48
N SER A 543 23.15 5.98 17.03
CA SER A 543 22.45 4.79 16.58
C SER A 543 22.99 4.33 15.21
N LEU A 544 22.70 3.06 14.85
CA LEU A 544 23.50 2.13 14.03
C LEU A 544 24.10 2.59 12.69
N ARG A 545 23.85 3.80 12.18
CA ARG A 545 24.28 4.24 10.84
C ARG A 545 24.65 5.74 10.87
N ARG A 546 25.94 6.06 10.80
CA ARG A 546 26.46 7.46 10.81
C ARG A 546 25.88 8.26 9.62
N ALA A 547 25.26 9.41 9.84
CA ALA A 547 24.92 10.36 8.76
C ALA A 547 26.13 11.27 8.46
N THR A 548 26.08 12.08 7.38
CA THR A 548 26.96 13.24 7.05
C THR A 548 26.15 14.57 7.02
N ARG A 549 26.78 15.75 7.07
CA ARG A 549 26.08 17.06 7.16
C ARG A 549 25.65 17.56 5.78
N PRO A 550 24.48 18.18 5.63
CA PRO A 550 24.22 19.08 4.53
C PRO A 550 24.58 20.51 4.96
N HIS A 551 25.64 21.09 4.41
CA HIS A 551 25.81 22.56 4.43
C HIS A 551 25.09 23.23 3.26
N ALA A 552 24.74 22.45 2.24
CA ALA A 552 23.95 22.87 1.09
C ALA A 552 22.87 21.81 0.86
N THR A 553 21.64 22.07 1.29
CA THR A 553 20.46 21.27 0.89
C THR A 553 19.95 21.70 -0.48
N GLN A 554 20.28 22.93 -0.88
CA GLN A 554 20.20 23.48 -2.22
C GLN A 554 21.57 24.05 -2.59
N PRO A 555 21.98 24.01 -3.87
CA PRO A 555 23.26 24.59 -4.28
C PRO A 555 23.24 26.09 -3.94
N PRO A 556 24.17 26.61 -3.13
CA PRO A 556 24.27 28.05 -2.95
C PRO A 556 24.51 28.71 -4.31
N THR A 557 23.53 29.50 -4.75
CA THR A 557 23.49 30.11 -6.09
C THR A 557 24.36 31.36 -6.18
N THR A 558 24.76 31.93 -5.03
CA THR A 558 25.57 33.15 -4.94
C THR A 558 26.64 33.01 -3.85
N GLY A 559 27.84 33.58 -4.09
CA GLY A 559 28.90 33.69 -3.08
C GLY A 559 29.87 32.51 -2.93
N TYR A 560 29.69 31.41 -3.66
CA TYR A 560 30.57 30.23 -3.59
C TYR A 560 31.33 29.98 -4.91
N ALA A 561 32.64 29.73 -4.80
CA ALA A 561 33.48 29.35 -5.92
C ALA A 561 33.31 27.83 -6.19
N TRP A 562 32.48 27.49 -7.17
CA TRP A 562 32.26 26.10 -7.59
C TRP A 562 33.40 25.60 -8.47
N GLY A 563 33.91 24.40 -8.16
CA GLY A 563 34.80 23.65 -9.04
C GLY A 563 34.02 22.80 -10.04
N SER A 564 34.74 22.18 -10.98
CA SER A 564 34.21 21.17 -11.92
C SER A 564 34.81 19.81 -11.59
N SER A 565 33.99 18.89 -11.09
CA SER A 565 34.36 17.50 -10.78
C SER A 565 33.11 16.62 -10.76
N THR A 566 33.24 15.32 -11.00
CA THR A 566 32.13 14.35 -10.98
C THR A 566 32.14 13.53 -9.69
N PRO A 567 30.97 13.09 -9.20
CA PRO A 567 30.91 12.20 -8.05
C PRO A 567 31.58 10.84 -8.31
N GLU A 568 31.71 10.42 -9.57
CA GLU A 568 32.46 9.21 -9.97
C GLU A 568 33.97 9.36 -9.76
N THR A 569 34.51 10.58 -9.91
CA THR A 569 35.91 10.87 -9.60
C THR A 569 36.14 10.92 -8.09
N GLY A 570 35.17 11.43 -7.34
CA GLY A 570 35.21 11.49 -5.88
C GLY A 570 36.25 12.48 -5.32
N ILE A 571 36.77 12.16 -4.14
CA ILE A 571 37.84 12.90 -3.45
C ILE A 571 39.00 11.96 -3.11
N ASN A 572 40.23 12.48 -3.12
CA ASN A 572 41.45 11.67 -3.00
C ASN A 572 41.95 11.48 -1.56
N SER A 573 41.23 12.03 -0.57
CA SER A 573 41.56 11.92 0.85
C SER A 573 40.27 11.96 1.69
N ALA A 574 40.38 11.67 2.99
CA ALA A 574 39.24 11.79 3.90
C ALA A 574 38.71 13.22 3.92
N GLY A 575 37.41 13.37 3.67
CA GLY A 575 36.74 14.67 3.57
C GLY A 575 35.26 14.51 3.21
N VAL A 576 34.63 15.62 2.87
CA VAL A 576 33.23 15.65 2.40
C VAL A 576 33.18 16.52 1.15
N GLY A 577 32.75 15.94 0.04
CA GLY A 577 32.43 16.68 -1.17
C GLY A 577 30.92 16.88 -1.30
N PHE A 578 30.51 17.91 -2.03
CA PHE A 578 29.14 18.10 -2.47
C PHE A 578 29.13 18.28 -3.99
N TRP A 579 28.37 17.44 -4.68
CA TRP A 579 28.23 17.51 -6.13
C TRP A 579 26.81 17.93 -6.51
N THR A 580 26.68 18.74 -7.55
CA THR A 580 25.38 19.10 -8.10
C THR A 580 25.37 19.10 -9.63
N ALA A 581 24.27 18.63 -10.21
CA ALA A 581 24.00 18.69 -11.64
C ALA A 581 22.50 18.92 -11.88
N THR A 582 22.18 19.41 -13.09
CA THR A 582 20.81 19.61 -13.56
C THR A 582 20.57 18.77 -14.82
N PHE A 583 19.37 18.24 -14.96
CA PHE A 583 18.92 17.60 -16.19
C PHE A 583 17.40 17.75 -16.36
N ASP A 584 16.95 17.66 -17.61
CA ASP A 584 15.55 17.72 -17.96
C ASP A 584 14.97 16.31 -18.15
N LEU A 585 13.70 16.14 -17.78
CA LEU A 585 12.95 14.91 -18.00
C LEU A 585 11.74 15.19 -18.90
N ASP A 586 11.74 14.59 -20.08
CA ASP A 586 10.60 14.60 -21.01
C ASP A 586 9.86 13.27 -20.95
N LEU A 587 9.10 13.06 -19.87
CA LEU A 587 8.30 11.86 -19.67
C LEU A 587 6.89 12.07 -20.23
N PRO A 588 6.31 11.05 -20.89
CA PRO A 588 4.97 11.18 -21.45
C PRO A 588 3.93 11.36 -20.33
N SER A 589 3.11 12.42 -20.42
CA SER A 589 2.12 12.78 -19.39
C SER A 589 1.06 11.70 -19.16
N THR A 590 0.79 10.86 -20.16
CA THR A 590 -0.24 9.80 -20.13
C THR A 590 0.19 8.50 -19.45
N TYR A 591 1.44 8.36 -19.01
CA TYR A 591 1.96 7.14 -18.38
C TYR A 591 2.51 7.43 -17.01
N ASP A 592 2.17 6.62 -16.02
CA ASP A 592 2.90 6.56 -14.75
C ASP A 592 4.21 5.79 -14.97
N VAL A 593 5.35 6.48 -14.84
CA VAL A 593 6.70 5.93 -15.09
C VAL A 593 7.49 6.05 -13.78
N PRO A 594 7.62 4.96 -13.01
CA PRO A 594 8.43 4.95 -11.81
C PRO A 594 9.92 5.15 -12.12
N LEU A 595 10.56 6.12 -11.46
CA LEU A 595 12.00 6.40 -11.58
C LEU A 595 12.76 6.08 -10.29
N ALA A 596 14.03 5.75 -10.42
CA ALA A 596 14.92 5.52 -9.29
C ALA A 596 16.37 5.86 -9.62
N PHE A 597 17.12 6.31 -8.62
CA PHE A 597 18.56 6.45 -8.68
C PHE A 597 19.22 5.16 -8.20
N GLN A 598 20.23 4.67 -8.93
CA GLN A 598 20.92 3.43 -8.61
C GLN A 598 22.41 3.66 -8.41
N PHE A 599 22.91 3.32 -7.23
CA PHE A 599 24.33 3.31 -6.92
C PHE A 599 24.96 1.97 -7.34
N GLY A 600 26.15 2.04 -7.93
CA GLY A 600 26.93 0.86 -8.33
C GLY A 600 27.38 -0.01 -7.15
N ASN A 601 27.73 -1.26 -7.44
CA ASN A 601 28.27 -2.19 -6.43
C ASN A 601 29.80 -2.17 -6.44
N SER A 602 30.41 -1.42 -5.52
CA SER A 602 31.87 -1.48 -5.30
C SER A 602 32.31 -2.48 -4.23
N THR A 603 31.37 -3.19 -3.57
CA THR A 603 31.71 -4.22 -2.59
C THR A 603 31.94 -5.55 -3.31
N THR A 604 33.18 -5.84 -3.67
CA THR A 604 33.58 -7.15 -4.20
C THR A 604 33.45 -8.21 -3.11
N GLY A 605 32.69 -9.28 -3.40
CA GLY A 605 32.65 -10.51 -2.61
C GLY A 605 31.56 -10.58 -1.53
N SER A 606 30.50 -11.33 -1.82
CA SER A 606 29.65 -11.95 -0.80
C SER A 606 30.52 -12.80 0.13
N GLY A 607 30.90 -12.26 1.29
CA GLY A 607 31.69 -12.97 2.31
C GLY A 607 32.97 -12.28 2.77
N ALA A 608 33.32 -11.09 2.25
CA ALA A 608 34.51 -10.39 2.72
C ALA A 608 34.17 -9.54 3.96
N GLY A 609 34.75 -9.88 5.11
CA GLY A 609 34.63 -9.08 6.34
C GLY A 609 35.15 -7.65 6.16
N HIS A 610 34.98 -6.82 7.20
CA HIS A 610 35.36 -5.40 7.27
C HIS A 610 36.82 -5.02 6.92
N ASN A 611 37.64 -5.95 6.44
CA ASN A 611 39.04 -5.77 6.03
C ASN A 611 39.34 -6.21 4.58
N ALA A 612 38.33 -6.20 3.70
CA ALA A 612 38.57 -6.44 2.27
C ALA A 612 39.27 -5.22 1.64
N THR A 613 40.59 -5.33 1.48
CA THR A 613 41.43 -4.37 0.75
C THR A 613 40.88 -4.17 -0.67
N GLY A 614 40.16 -3.07 -0.90
CA GLY A 614 39.58 -2.71 -2.19
C GLY A 614 38.19 -2.06 -2.14
N THR A 615 37.50 -2.04 -1.00
CA THR A 615 36.23 -1.33 -0.86
C THR A 615 36.44 0.07 -0.29
N SER A 616 36.15 1.12 -1.08
CA SER A 616 36.17 2.50 -0.57
C SER A 616 35.04 2.68 0.43
N GLU A 617 35.36 3.00 1.68
CA GLU A 617 34.37 3.31 2.70
C GLU A 617 33.84 4.74 2.51
N TYR A 618 32.65 4.88 1.96
CA TYR A 618 32.01 6.20 1.79
C TYR A 618 30.51 6.17 2.11
N ARG A 619 29.98 7.37 2.32
CA ARG A 619 28.56 7.64 2.53
C ARG A 619 28.15 8.74 1.57
N ALA A 620 26.97 8.63 0.99
CA ALA A 620 26.40 9.66 0.12
C ALA A 620 24.99 10.01 0.58
N GLN A 621 24.58 11.26 0.31
CA GLN A 621 23.20 11.70 0.48
C GLN A 621 22.66 12.12 -0.87
N LEU A 622 21.59 11.49 -1.30
CA LEU A 622 20.92 11.83 -2.54
C LEU A 622 19.92 12.95 -2.28
N TRP A 623 20.06 14.04 -3.01
CA TRP A 623 19.14 15.17 -3.00
C TRP A 623 18.49 15.33 -4.36
N VAL A 624 17.17 15.48 -4.39
CA VAL A 624 16.41 15.78 -5.61
C VAL A 624 15.56 17.01 -5.35
N ASN A 625 15.78 18.09 -6.10
CA ASN A 625 15.02 19.34 -5.97
C ASN A 625 14.96 19.91 -4.54
N GLY A 626 16.03 19.75 -3.77
CA GLY A 626 16.10 20.23 -2.37
C GLY A 626 15.67 19.22 -1.30
N TRP A 627 15.16 18.05 -1.71
CA TRP A 627 14.69 17.02 -0.81
C TRP A 627 15.70 15.88 -0.69
N GLN A 628 16.05 15.50 0.53
CA GLN A 628 16.90 14.33 0.74
C GLN A 628 16.08 13.05 0.53
N PHE A 629 16.40 12.32 -0.53
CA PHE A 629 15.70 11.11 -0.97
C PHE A 629 16.55 9.83 -0.83
N GLY A 630 17.71 9.91 -0.17
CA GLY A 630 18.57 8.76 0.01
C GLY A 630 19.72 8.98 0.97
N LYS A 631 19.95 8.01 1.85
CA LYS A 631 21.21 7.79 2.57
C LYS A 631 21.84 6.51 2.06
N TYR A 632 22.93 6.66 1.33
CA TYR A 632 23.71 5.53 0.84
C TYR A 632 24.93 5.31 1.73
N ILE A 633 25.17 4.06 2.13
CA ILE A 633 26.30 3.67 2.96
C ILE A 633 26.94 2.44 2.33
N ASN A 634 28.02 2.64 1.57
CA ASN A 634 28.60 1.63 0.70
C ASN A 634 29.02 0.36 1.46
N ASN A 635 29.68 0.53 2.60
CA ASN A 635 30.22 -0.55 3.43
C ASN A 635 29.18 -1.21 4.38
N VAL A 636 27.90 -0.83 4.29
CA VAL A 636 26.83 -1.39 5.15
C VAL A 636 25.63 -1.90 4.33
N GLY A 637 25.19 -1.20 3.28
CA GLY A 637 23.99 -1.58 2.51
C GLY A 637 22.70 -1.61 3.36
N PRO A 638 21.64 -2.32 2.96
CA PRO A 638 21.49 -3.07 1.71
C PRO A 638 21.02 -2.19 0.55
N GLN A 639 20.47 -0.99 0.81
CA GLN A 639 19.83 -0.18 -0.22
C GLN A 639 20.81 0.38 -1.25
N ARG A 640 20.52 0.13 -2.52
CA ARG A 640 21.27 0.65 -3.68
C ARG A 640 20.39 1.35 -4.71
N LYS A 641 19.08 1.11 -4.64
CA LYS A 641 18.06 1.72 -5.49
C LYS A 641 17.20 2.63 -4.63
N PHE A 642 17.10 3.89 -5.01
CA PHE A 642 16.35 4.94 -4.32
C PHE A 642 15.24 5.40 -5.25
N SER A 643 14.03 4.93 -5.01
CA SER A 643 12.86 5.28 -5.83
C SER A 643 12.37 6.68 -5.46
N GLY A 644 12.07 7.50 -6.46
CA GLY A 644 11.36 8.76 -6.29
C GLY A 644 9.91 8.60 -6.74
N ALA A 645 8.96 9.19 -6.02
CA ALA A 645 7.59 9.30 -6.52
C ALA A 645 7.56 10.25 -7.72
N ARG A 646 6.80 9.91 -8.77
CA ARG A 646 6.42 10.87 -9.80
C ARG A 646 5.27 11.71 -9.25
N GLY A 647 5.38 13.02 -9.39
CA GLY A 647 4.30 13.96 -9.06
C GLY A 647 4.50 14.60 -7.71
N ASP A 648 5.43 15.55 -7.66
CA ASP A 648 5.19 16.74 -6.88
C ASP A 648 5.73 17.92 -7.70
N PRO A 649 4.89 18.70 -8.40
CA PRO A 649 5.35 19.89 -9.09
C PRO A 649 5.82 20.97 -8.11
N GLU A 650 5.62 20.86 -6.79
CA GLU A 650 6.33 21.68 -5.80
C GLU A 650 7.81 21.31 -5.69
N LEU A 651 8.22 20.11 -6.13
CA LEU A 651 9.62 19.83 -6.46
C LEU A 651 10.09 20.64 -7.68
N SER A 652 9.24 21.42 -8.33
CA SER A 652 9.61 22.17 -9.54
C SER A 652 9.15 23.62 -9.67
N ARG A 653 8.37 24.26 -8.77
CA ARG A 653 8.01 25.65 -9.12
C ARG A 653 7.57 26.78 -8.18
N GLU A 654 7.01 26.67 -6.98
CA GLU A 654 6.18 27.84 -6.55
C GLU A 654 6.33 28.54 -5.20
N GLU A 655 7.40 28.37 -4.42
CA GLU A 655 7.58 29.18 -3.19
C GLU A 655 8.88 29.96 -3.02
N TYR A 656 9.65 30.22 -4.09
CA TYR A 656 10.87 31.02 -3.95
C TYR A 656 10.90 32.16 -4.97
N GLY A 657 10.46 33.33 -4.50
CA GLY A 657 10.23 34.56 -5.27
C GLY A 657 11.35 34.90 -6.26
N GLY A 658 10.97 34.92 -7.53
CA GLY A 658 11.79 35.38 -8.64
C GLY A 658 11.01 35.18 -9.94
N GLY A 659 10.19 36.17 -10.32
CA GLY A 659 9.38 36.13 -11.53
C GLY A 659 10.24 35.93 -12.79
N GLY A 660 9.98 34.83 -13.49
CA GLY A 660 10.57 34.51 -14.79
C GLY A 660 9.96 33.25 -15.39
N ASP A 661 9.10 33.42 -16.38
CA ASP A 661 8.51 32.35 -17.20
C ASP A 661 9.59 31.46 -17.85
N LEU A 662 9.70 30.20 -17.42
CA LEU A 662 10.48 29.17 -18.11
C LEU A 662 9.79 27.80 -18.06
N GLY A 663 8.91 27.52 -19.01
CA GLY A 663 8.28 26.21 -19.18
C GLY A 663 9.31 25.14 -19.58
N ALA A 664 9.86 24.43 -18.60
CA ALA A 664 10.51 23.11 -18.71
C ALA A 664 10.82 22.62 -17.28
N ALA A 665 10.46 21.38 -16.96
CA ALA A 665 10.71 20.77 -15.66
C ALA A 665 12.21 20.44 -15.50
N GLY A 666 12.98 21.38 -14.97
CA GLY A 666 14.39 21.17 -14.61
C GLY A 666 14.51 20.45 -13.26
N GLY A 667 15.13 19.27 -13.26
CA GLY A 667 15.45 18.52 -12.05
C GLY A 667 16.88 18.82 -11.56
N TRP A 668 17.03 19.07 -10.26
CA TRP A 668 18.29 19.19 -9.55
C TRP A 668 18.64 17.86 -8.90
N CYS A 669 19.88 17.41 -9.07
CA CYS A 669 20.43 16.29 -8.32
C CYS A 669 21.67 16.72 -7.55
N GLY A 670 21.67 16.50 -6.24
CA GLY A 670 22.81 16.65 -5.35
C GLY A 670 23.28 15.28 -4.84
N ALA A 671 24.58 15.05 -4.77
CA ALA A 671 25.19 13.82 -4.25
C ALA A 671 26.26 14.11 -3.19
#